data_AF-V3YX47-F1
#
_entry.id   AF-V3YX47-F1
#
_cell.length_a   1.000
_cell.length_b   1.000
_cell.length_c   1.000
_cell.angle_alpha   90.00
_cell.angle_beta   90.00
_cell.angle_gamma   90.00
#
_symmetry.space_group_name_H-M   'P 1'
#
loop_
_entity.id
_entity.type
_entity.pdbx_description
1 polymer ?
#
loop_
_entity_poly.entity_id
_entity_poly.type
_entity_poly.pdbx_seq_one_letter_code
_entity_poly.pdbx_strand_id
1 'polypeptide(L)'
;MAIYYITCRYIYSGELRVSRLMVYHVFIIYKYLQLIYIVGNNDDVIIFYSGELRVEINKIHCFCYLQIFIIFIVGNNDDVIIFYSGELRVEINKIQCFCYLQIFIVGNNDDVIIFYSGELRVEINKIHCFCYLQIFIVGNNDDVIIFYSGELRVEINKIQCFCYLQIYIVGNNDDVIIFYSGELRVEINKIPWSMKIYDNNTDELIITEEGFRSQKLGYGKWVGDYIDIYQGYLFRIGVLEYQYYATNVSSVTYGQDDVTVTIGTDDPRNTSIIARIYTVLPRQLSFSFQVDPPMDSNRLNWGFKIKDDSEGFYGFGERFNSVNQRGEKLACWTEDGSFGWGKFDPYIRFPGGKTSTYVPMPLFISSRRYGFQLDTFFRSEFDSKTKKNVMHIVTESSSFNATLFAGRTIRETVKIMTDKNGRSLIPPKWAFGPWNQLDTEISGESEVDRAKKMLFVEDIPLSVVIDTVHFFPAGQDKSKFPLELANNQQLLYMGLPSTAYYNPLVTTTFNGTYNYGDKMKYFTLNKHGQSYQYDYIAAKLFHVSQVDFTNYNATQWYSHYFHSALNVQYKGWMYDYGEYTPYDSINSRGQTGLRSHNEYPLLYQKACFDFLTQNQTQETNYAPDYLFYVRSGYLGSQKYTWAHWTGDPSSDWTDASGLPAQIVAMLSIGISGMPFSGSDIGGFEWYTGPSADEELWVRWSQLGCFSGYMHEQGGGKGISRKTHIFGTKNGTKIWRKFAKLRTQLFPYIYTQAHIGHYEGLPIMRHHLLDFDDEEALKYQHQFMFGEDLLVAPIYKPGVTTWNVYLPKGRDWIDISSKLTYDEDEGRFRISQNTIIPGGRLLNVAAPLDTTPLFIQAGSILPLLDPSVQTLHTSNHPNVTSMEKSTVLHLWVWPDINNEAYGNDWQNNSYKIQNASSFNDIKHVNISNRYVYLHLMNELLMVTLTLGMKRLELESMVISNNYNEIVYQIVINPPDTLVMVQYKNGTALEAVSSWQDIAKSKSVNTYFFEKSKSILWLAIPNGAFSLYIYL
;
A
#
# COMPACT_ATOMS: atom_id res chain seq x y z
N MET A 1 -47.99 -1.12 16.32
CA MET A 1 -48.34 -0.01 15.42
C MET A 1 -49.19 0.96 16.21
N ALA A 2 -48.59 2.03 16.73
CA ALA A 2 -49.37 3.22 17.02
C ALA A 2 -49.40 3.99 15.69
N ILE A 3 -50.52 3.95 14.98
CA ILE A 3 -50.73 4.77 13.77
C ILE A 3 -51.50 5.99 14.26
N TYR A 4 -50.91 7.17 14.13
CA TYR A 4 -51.58 8.43 14.44
C TYR A 4 -52.12 9.02 13.14
N TYR A 5 -53.45 9.06 13.02
CA TYR A 5 -54.12 9.67 11.87
C TYR A 5 -54.40 11.15 12.15
N ILE A 6 -53.96 12.03 11.26
CA ILE A 6 -54.45 13.42 11.20
C ILE A 6 -55.39 13.48 9.99
N THR A 7 -56.70 13.47 10.24
CA THR A 7 -57.73 13.54 9.19
C THR A 7 -58.24 14.97 9.07
N CYS A 8 -57.99 15.63 7.94
CA CYS A 8 -58.56 16.94 7.61
C CYS A 8 -59.68 16.76 6.60
N ARG A 9 -60.90 17.23 6.92
CA ARG A 9 -62.09 16.88 6.13
C ARG A 9 -62.50 17.89 5.06
N TYR A 10 -62.00 19.14 5.03
CA TYR A 10 -62.22 20.11 3.94
C TYR A 10 -61.24 21.30 4.04
N ILE A 11 -60.58 21.73 2.94
CA ILE A 11 -60.04 23.10 2.79
C ILE A 11 -60.07 23.53 1.31
N TYR A 12 -60.91 24.52 0.99
CA TYR A 12 -60.72 25.40 -0.16
C TYR A 12 -60.27 26.75 0.42
N SER A 13 -58.96 27.03 0.33
CA SER A 13 -58.27 28.21 0.89
C SER A 13 -58.33 28.40 2.42
N GLY A 14 -57.19 28.19 3.10
CA GLY A 14 -57.03 28.49 4.53
C GLY A 14 -55.80 27.80 5.17
N GLU A 15 -55.07 28.52 6.02
CA GLU A 15 -53.85 28.08 6.72
C GLU A 15 -54.17 26.97 7.75
N LEU A 16 -53.60 25.77 7.57
CA LEU A 16 -53.69 24.67 8.54
C LEU A 16 -52.44 24.63 9.44
N ARG A 17 -52.55 25.07 10.70
CA ARG A 17 -51.46 24.94 11.68
C ARG A 17 -51.64 23.67 12.53
N VAL A 18 -50.78 22.68 12.33
CA VAL A 18 -50.64 21.51 13.22
C VAL A 18 -49.30 21.63 13.95
N SER A 19 -49.31 22.21 15.15
CA SER A 19 -48.09 22.70 15.79
C SER A 19 -47.35 21.71 16.69
N ARG A 20 -47.90 20.53 17.05
CA ARG A 20 -47.18 19.59 17.94
C ARG A 20 -47.74 18.16 17.99
N LEU A 21 -46.89 17.15 17.71
CA LEU A 21 -47.12 15.74 18.07
C LEU A 21 -46.04 15.31 19.08
N MET A 22 -46.43 14.98 20.32
CA MET A 22 -45.49 14.59 21.40
C MET A 22 -45.53 13.07 21.67
N VAL A 23 -44.38 12.40 21.53
CA VAL A 23 -44.22 10.98 21.88
C VAL A 23 -43.28 10.86 23.08
N TYR A 24 -43.83 10.44 24.24
CA TYR A 24 -43.13 10.50 25.53
C TYR A 24 -42.10 9.37 25.75
N HIS A 25 -42.41 8.14 25.35
CA HIS A 25 -41.52 6.98 25.47
C HIS A 25 -41.78 5.96 24.36
N VAL A 26 -40.72 5.53 23.65
CA VAL A 26 -40.79 4.47 22.65
C VAL A 26 -40.05 3.24 23.18
N PHE A 27 -40.78 2.16 23.51
CA PHE A 27 -40.26 0.85 23.87
C PHE A 27 -40.69 -0.16 22.81
N ILE A 28 -39.77 -0.56 21.93
CA ILE A 28 -40.09 -1.50 20.84
C ILE A 28 -38.96 -2.51 20.68
N ILE A 29 -39.27 -3.80 20.83
CA ILE A 29 -38.36 -4.93 20.60
C ILE A 29 -38.78 -5.62 19.30
N TYR A 30 -38.57 -4.96 18.14
CA TYR A 30 -39.07 -5.33 16.79
C TYR A 30 -40.54 -4.95 16.48
N LYS A 31 -40.75 -3.76 15.88
CA LYS A 31 -41.86 -3.42 14.95
C LYS A 31 -41.75 -1.96 14.46
N TYR A 32 -42.21 -1.70 13.24
CA TYR A 32 -42.26 -0.38 12.62
C TYR A 32 -43.17 0.59 13.41
N LEU A 33 -42.68 1.81 13.65
CA LEU A 33 -43.48 2.96 14.06
C LEU A 33 -43.73 3.80 12.79
N GLN A 34 -44.96 4.24 12.51
CA GLN A 34 -45.31 5.11 11.37
C GLN A 34 -46.00 6.34 11.96
N LEU A 35 -45.48 7.53 11.68
CA LEU A 35 -45.74 8.69 12.55
C LEU A 35 -46.70 9.74 11.97
N ILE A 36 -46.77 9.99 10.66
CA ILE A 36 -47.67 11.03 10.11
C ILE A 36 -48.28 10.62 8.77
N TYR A 37 -49.61 10.70 8.71
CA TYR A 37 -50.41 10.61 7.49
C TYR A 37 -51.15 11.94 7.26
N ILE A 38 -51.00 12.55 6.08
CA ILE A 38 -51.85 13.65 5.62
C ILE A 38 -52.77 13.08 4.54
N VAL A 39 -54.08 13.02 4.81
CA VAL A 39 -55.08 12.42 3.91
C VAL A 39 -55.98 13.52 3.34
N GLY A 40 -55.97 13.68 2.01
CA GLY A 40 -56.90 14.53 1.27
C GLY A 40 -57.96 13.68 0.55
N ASN A 41 -59.25 13.92 0.83
CA ASN A 41 -60.37 13.34 0.08
C ASN A 41 -60.98 14.43 -0.81
N ASN A 42 -60.67 14.44 -2.12
CA ASN A 42 -61.61 14.69 -3.23
C ASN A 42 -60.89 14.86 -4.58
N ASP A 43 -61.70 14.71 -5.63
CA ASP A 43 -61.36 14.73 -7.06
C ASP A 43 -60.73 16.07 -7.51
N ASP A 44 -59.57 15.98 -8.19
CA ASP A 44 -58.71 17.03 -8.78
C ASP A 44 -58.34 18.23 -7.87
N VAL A 45 -57.14 18.21 -7.24
CA VAL A 45 -56.75 19.24 -6.25
C VAL A 45 -55.27 19.66 -6.33
N ILE A 46 -55.02 20.97 -6.44
CA ILE A 46 -53.75 21.60 -6.06
C ILE A 46 -53.80 21.93 -4.56
N ILE A 47 -52.92 21.35 -3.75
CA ILE A 47 -52.89 21.53 -2.29
C ILE A 47 -51.77 22.50 -1.91
N PHE A 48 -52.09 23.64 -1.29
CA PHE A 48 -51.09 24.54 -0.68
C PHE A 48 -51.06 24.36 0.83
N TYR A 49 -49.92 23.92 1.37
CA TYR A 49 -49.65 23.87 2.81
C TYR A 49 -48.54 24.86 3.16
N SER A 50 -48.76 25.68 4.20
CA SER A 50 -47.72 26.55 4.75
C SER A 50 -47.72 26.50 6.27
N GLY A 51 -46.59 26.14 6.88
CA GLY A 51 -46.48 26.04 8.35
C GLY A 51 -45.32 25.17 8.86
N GLU A 52 -45.19 25.07 10.18
CA GLU A 52 -44.22 24.17 10.85
C GLU A 52 -44.88 22.83 11.17
N LEU A 53 -44.29 21.72 10.70
CA LEU A 53 -44.65 20.37 11.11
C LEU A 53 -43.54 19.83 12.03
N ARG A 54 -43.81 19.76 13.35
CA ARG A 54 -42.82 19.31 14.34
C ARG A 54 -43.16 17.96 14.95
N VAL A 55 -42.22 17.02 14.83
CA VAL A 55 -42.21 15.72 15.53
C VAL A 55 -41.17 15.79 16.64
N GLU A 56 -41.62 15.68 17.89
CA GLU A 56 -40.72 15.71 19.06
C GLU A 56 -40.67 14.34 19.75
N ILE A 57 -39.48 13.73 19.78
CA ILE A 57 -39.18 12.46 20.42
C ILE A 57 -38.30 12.71 21.64
N ASN A 58 -38.88 12.58 22.84
CA ASN A 58 -38.19 12.95 24.07
C ASN A 58 -37.02 12.02 24.41
N LYS A 59 -37.19 10.70 24.20
CA LYS A 59 -36.18 9.71 24.59
C LYS A 59 -36.38 8.38 23.89
N ILE A 60 -35.32 7.84 23.31
CA ILE A 60 -35.28 6.51 22.70
C ILE A 60 -34.52 5.54 23.61
N HIS A 61 -35.20 4.46 24.04
CA HIS A 61 -34.67 3.39 24.89
C HIS A 61 -34.74 2.04 24.16
N CYS A 62 -33.65 1.26 24.18
CA CYS A 62 -33.46 -0.08 23.57
C CYS A 62 -33.14 -0.11 22.06
N PHE A 63 -32.70 -1.27 21.56
CA PHE A 63 -32.47 -1.55 20.14
C PHE A 63 -33.74 -1.25 19.34
N CYS A 64 -33.74 -0.22 18.51
CA CYS A 64 -34.92 0.18 17.76
C CYS A 64 -34.59 0.46 16.29
N TYR A 65 -35.48 -0.01 15.41
CA TYR A 65 -35.54 0.37 14.01
C TYR A 65 -36.73 1.33 13.86
N LEU A 66 -36.43 2.62 13.72
CA LEU A 66 -37.40 3.70 13.66
C LEU A 66 -37.45 4.22 12.22
N GLN A 67 -38.60 4.07 11.57
CA GLN A 67 -38.88 4.72 10.29
C GLN A 67 -39.85 5.87 10.54
N ILE A 68 -39.61 7.03 9.95
CA ILE A 68 -40.54 8.15 9.96
C ILE A 68 -40.98 8.34 8.53
N PHE A 69 -42.18 7.84 8.22
CA PHE A 69 -42.79 8.14 6.93
C PHE A 69 -43.62 9.42 7.06
N ILE A 70 -43.40 10.33 6.12
CA ILE A 70 -44.23 11.50 5.87
C ILE A 70 -44.91 11.20 4.54
N ILE A 71 -46.13 10.67 4.65
CA ILE A 71 -46.88 10.19 3.50
C ILE A 71 -47.97 11.20 3.16
N PHE A 72 -47.95 11.66 1.91
CA PHE A 72 -49.07 12.37 1.32
C PHE A 72 -49.99 11.34 0.66
N ILE A 73 -51.17 11.11 1.26
CA ILE A 73 -52.20 10.22 0.70
C ILE A 73 -53.26 11.07 0.03
N VAL A 74 -53.54 10.76 -1.23
CA VAL A 74 -54.61 11.36 -2.01
C VAL A 74 -55.52 10.23 -2.50
N GLY A 75 -56.78 10.53 -2.83
CA GLY A 75 -57.74 9.54 -3.32
C GLY A 75 -57.29 8.84 -4.62
N ASN A 76 -58.03 7.81 -5.04
CA ASN A 76 -57.69 6.83 -6.09
C ASN A 76 -57.56 7.35 -7.54
N ASN A 77 -57.19 8.61 -7.80
CA ASN A 77 -57.03 9.14 -9.17
C ASN A 77 -55.63 9.78 -9.40
N ASP A 78 -55.24 9.79 -10.67
CA ASP A 78 -53.88 9.85 -11.20
C ASP A 78 -53.38 11.27 -11.55
N ASP A 79 -53.58 12.32 -10.73
CA ASP A 79 -52.93 13.64 -10.96
C ASP A 79 -53.07 14.59 -9.74
N VAL A 80 -52.01 14.75 -8.93
CA VAL A 80 -52.06 15.64 -7.74
C VAL A 80 -50.81 16.51 -7.60
N ILE A 81 -50.99 17.83 -7.42
CA ILE A 81 -49.88 18.77 -7.17
C ILE A 81 -49.95 19.32 -5.73
N ILE A 82 -48.90 19.09 -4.95
CA ILE A 82 -48.79 19.53 -3.54
C ILE A 82 -47.68 20.58 -3.43
N PHE A 83 -48.03 21.81 -3.04
CA PHE A 83 -47.09 22.85 -2.65
C PHE A 83 -46.98 22.92 -1.14
N TYR A 84 -45.89 22.42 -0.57
CA TYR A 84 -45.54 22.60 0.84
C TYR A 84 -44.54 23.75 0.98
N SER A 85 -44.82 24.74 1.81
CA SER A 85 -43.84 25.79 2.14
C SER A 85 -43.73 26.03 3.65
N GLY A 86 -42.61 25.64 4.26
CA GLY A 86 -42.49 25.75 5.72
C GLY A 86 -41.37 24.91 6.32
N GLU A 87 -41.37 24.77 7.64
CA GLU A 87 -40.36 23.99 8.36
C GLU A 87 -40.90 22.61 8.73
N LEU A 88 -40.24 21.57 8.25
CA LEU A 88 -40.48 20.20 8.68
C LEU A 88 -39.40 19.83 9.71
N ARG A 89 -39.74 19.82 11.00
CA ARG A 89 -38.80 19.57 12.10
C ARG A 89 -39.00 18.19 12.73
N VAL A 90 -37.95 17.38 12.76
CA VAL A 90 -37.86 16.17 13.59
C VAL A 90 -36.84 16.41 14.69
N GLU A 91 -37.28 16.47 15.94
CA GLU A 91 -36.41 16.70 17.08
C GLU A 91 -36.36 15.47 17.99
N ILE A 92 -35.15 15.00 18.27
CA ILE A 92 -34.89 13.84 19.13
C ILE A 92 -34.02 14.29 20.30
N ASN A 93 -34.61 14.38 21.48
CA ASN A 93 -33.94 14.94 22.64
C ASN A 93 -32.81 14.02 23.16
N LYS A 94 -32.97 12.69 23.05
CA LYS A 94 -31.95 11.75 23.54
C LYS A 94 -32.08 10.33 22.95
N ILE A 95 -30.97 9.81 22.42
CA ILE A 95 -30.82 8.40 21.99
C ILE A 95 -29.93 7.65 22.99
N GLN A 96 -30.47 6.66 23.72
CA GLN A 96 -29.73 5.93 24.77
C GLN A 96 -29.27 4.51 24.40
N CYS A 97 -29.75 3.93 23.29
CA CYS A 97 -29.36 2.58 22.82
C CYS A 97 -29.22 2.54 21.29
N PHE A 98 -28.68 1.43 20.75
CA PHE A 98 -28.50 1.25 19.30
C PHE A 98 -29.79 1.59 18.54
N CYS A 99 -29.74 2.58 17.67
CA CYS A 99 -30.89 3.08 16.94
C CYS A 99 -30.58 3.14 15.45
N TYR A 100 -31.46 2.55 14.65
CA TYR A 100 -31.51 2.70 13.21
C TYR A 100 -32.66 3.63 12.88
N LEU A 101 -32.36 4.86 12.43
CA LEU A 101 -33.39 5.86 12.11
C LEU A 101 -33.41 6.11 10.60
N GLN A 102 -34.57 5.91 9.98
CA GLN A 102 -34.84 6.28 8.59
C GLN A 102 -35.95 7.32 8.55
N ILE A 103 -35.79 8.37 7.74
CA ILE A 103 -36.87 9.33 7.44
C ILE A 103 -37.18 9.20 5.96
N PHE A 104 -38.45 9.01 5.59
CA PHE A 104 -38.93 8.92 4.23
C PHE A 104 -39.96 10.02 3.97
N ILE A 105 -39.79 10.79 2.90
CA ILE A 105 -40.85 11.63 2.32
C ILE A 105 -41.40 10.88 1.12
N VAL A 106 -42.66 10.46 1.16
CA VAL A 106 -43.24 9.52 0.19
C VAL A 106 -44.60 10.02 -0.31
N GLY A 107 -44.83 9.95 -1.62
CA GLY A 107 -46.17 9.99 -2.22
C GLY A 107 -46.78 8.59 -2.29
N ASN A 108 -48.07 8.44 -2.01
CA ASN A 108 -48.72 7.12 -1.89
C ASN A 108 -49.35 6.57 -3.18
N ASN A 109 -49.52 7.39 -4.22
CA ASN A 109 -50.20 7.01 -5.46
C ASN A 109 -49.35 7.37 -6.69
N ASP A 110 -49.69 6.75 -7.81
CA ASP A 110 -49.20 7.09 -9.14
C ASP A 110 -49.64 8.54 -9.47
N ASP A 111 -48.78 9.32 -10.13
CA ASP A 111 -48.98 10.73 -10.55
C ASP A 111 -49.14 11.79 -9.42
N VAL A 112 -48.12 11.94 -8.56
CA VAL A 112 -48.06 13.01 -7.53
C VAL A 112 -46.82 13.89 -7.70
N ILE A 113 -47.03 15.19 -7.93
CA ILE A 113 -45.97 16.21 -7.98
C ILE A 113 -45.92 16.97 -6.64
N ILE A 114 -44.81 16.87 -5.90
CA ILE A 114 -44.62 17.57 -4.62
C ILE A 114 -43.61 18.69 -4.79
N PHE A 115 -44.04 19.94 -4.71
CA PHE A 115 -43.19 21.12 -4.57
C PHE A 115 -42.98 21.44 -3.09
N TYR A 116 -41.83 21.07 -2.54
CA TYR A 116 -41.41 21.46 -1.19
C TYR A 116 -40.51 22.69 -1.25
N SER A 117 -40.89 23.77 -0.56
CA SER A 117 -40.07 24.98 -0.43
C SER A 117 -39.97 25.48 1.00
N GLY A 118 -38.90 25.09 1.70
CA GLY A 118 -38.68 25.46 3.10
C GLY A 118 -37.53 24.69 3.77
N GLU A 119 -37.51 24.60 5.10
CA GLU A 119 -36.41 23.97 5.84
C GLU A 119 -36.81 22.56 6.31
N LEU A 120 -36.05 21.53 5.94
CA LEU A 120 -36.19 20.20 6.55
C LEU A 120 -35.15 20.10 7.66
N ARG A 121 -35.57 20.21 8.92
CA ARG A 121 -34.69 20.19 10.08
C ARG A 121 -34.78 18.86 10.82
N VAL A 122 -33.65 18.17 10.97
CA VAL A 122 -33.51 17.01 11.86
C VAL A 122 -32.54 17.39 12.97
N GLU A 123 -33.04 17.53 14.19
CA GLU A 123 -32.26 17.94 15.35
C GLU A 123 -32.16 16.78 16.35
N ILE A 124 -30.93 16.32 16.64
CA ILE A 124 -30.67 15.28 17.63
C ILE A 124 -29.83 15.89 18.75
N ASN A 125 -30.47 16.15 19.88
CA ASN A 125 -29.83 16.86 20.99
C ASN A 125 -28.72 16.04 21.65
N LYS A 126 -28.87 14.71 21.75
CA LYS A 126 -27.84 13.86 22.39
C LYS A 126 -27.87 12.40 21.96
N ILE A 127 -26.71 11.88 21.56
CA ILE A 127 -26.47 10.45 21.26
C ILE A 127 -25.52 9.85 22.32
N HIS A 128 -25.99 8.84 23.06
CA HIS A 128 -25.24 8.18 24.14
C HIS A 128 -24.58 6.83 23.76
N CYS A 129 -24.77 6.35 22.53
CA CYS A 129 -24.42 4.99 22.07
C CYS A 129 -24.29 4.95 20.54
N PHE A 130 -24.00 3.80 19.93
CA PHE A 130 -23.91 3.68 18.46
C PHE A 130 -25.26 4.00 17.79
N CYS A 131 -25.27 4.87 16.79
CA CYS A 131 -26.49 5.20 16.03
C CYS A 131 -26.19 5.21 14.53
N TYR A 132 -27.09 4.60 13.76
CA TYR A 132 -27.06 4.60 12.30
C TYR A 132 -28.26 5.41 11.80
N LEU A 133 -27.97 6.57 11.22
CA LEU A 133 -28.98 7.54 10.78
C LEU A 133 -28.97 7.60 9.25
N GLN A 134 -30.11 7.28 8.65
CA GLN A 134 -30.36 7.42 7.23
C GLN A 134 -31.52 8.42 7.01
N ILE A 135 -31.36 9.32 6.05
CA ILE A 135 -32.46 10.19 5.59
C ILE A 135 -32.66 9.88 4.11
N PHE A 136 -33.85 9.40 3.75
CA PHE A 136 -34.28 9.13 2.39
C PHE A 136 -35.27 10.20 1.93
N ILE A 137 -34.92 10.93 0.88
CA ILE A 137 -35.90 11.68 0.09
C ILE A 137 -36.06 10.88 -1.20
N VAL A 138 -37.13 10.09 -1.29
CA VAL A 138 -37.35 9.11 -2.36
C VAL A 138 -38.79 9.23 -2.86
N GLY A 139 -38.96 9.55 -4.14
CA GLY A 139 -40.21 9.28 -4.85
C GLY A 139 -40.33 7.76 -5.03
N ASN A 140 -41.40 7.16 -4.51
CA ASN A 140 -41.42 5.70 -4.29
C ASN A 140 -41.90 4.91 -5.53
N ASN A 141 -42.32 5.58 -6.60
CA ASN A 141 -42.71 5.01 -7.90
C ASN A 141 -42.22 5.93 -9.04
N ASP A 142 -42.19 5.40 -10.27
CA ASP A 142 -41.77 6.10 -11.50
C ASP A 142 -42.59 7.40 -11.79
N ASP A 143 -43.71 7.61 -11.08
CA ASP A 143 -44.66 8.71 -11.33
C ASP A 143 -44.76 9.74 -10.16
N VAL A 144 -43.82 9.73 -9.19
CA VAL A 144 -43.78 10.73 -8.09
C VAL A 144 -42.60 11.69 -8.26
N ILE A 145 -42.89 12.93 -8.68
CA ILE A 145 -41.87 13.97 -8.90
C ILE A 145 -41.80 14.90 -7.67
N ILE A 146 -40.69 14.86 -6.92
CA ILE A 146 -40.44 15.76 -5.79
C ILE A 146 -39.52 16.91 -6.22
N PHE A 147 -40.06 18.11 -6.33
CA PHE A 147 -39.30 19.36 -6.49
C PHE A 147 -38.98 19.94 -5.11
N TYR A 148 -37.74 19.79 -4.66
CA TYR A 148 -37.26 20.36 -3.39
C TYR A 148 -36.47 21.65 -3.64
N SER A 149 -36.92 22.76 -3.04
CA SER A 149 -36.30 24.09 -3.09
C SER A 149 -36.18 24.65 -1.68
N GLY A 150 -35.17 24.22 -0.93
CA GLY A 150 -35.09 24.44 0.51
C GLY A 150 -33.73 24.11 1.13
N GLU A 151 -33.61 24.29 2.46
CA GLU A 151 -32.43 23.92 3.24
C GLU A 151 -32.68 22.61 3.99
N LEU A 152 -31.88 21.57 3.73
CA LEU A 152 -31.85 20.36 4.56
C LEU A 152 -30.82 20.58 5.66
N ARG A 153 -31.29 20.69 6.89
CA ARG A 153 -30.44 20.91 8.06
C ARG A 153 -30.50 19.71 9.00
N VAL A 154 -29.37 19.03 9.17
CA VAL A 154 -29.21 17.94 10.15
C VAL A 154 -28.24 18.40 11.23
N GLU A 155 -28.74 18.61 12.44
CA GLU A 155 -27.95 19.06 13.59
C GLU A 155 -27.87 17.95 14.63
N ILE A 156 -26.65 17.53 15.00
CA ILE A 156 -26.41 16.59 16.09
C ILE A 156 -25.62 17.32 17.17
N ASN A 157 -26.30 17.77 18.21
CA ASN A 157 -25.74 18.72 19.18
C ASN A 157 -24.69 18.07 20.11
N LYS A 158 -24.76 16.76 20.35
CA LYS A 158 -23.78 16.05 21.20
C LYS A 158 -23.70 14.55 20.91
N ILE A 159 -22.50 14.07 20.58
CA ILE A 159 -22.19 12.65 20.38
C ILE A 159 -21.25 12.16 21.49
N GLN A 160 -21.62 11.11 22.23
CA GLN A 160 -20.74 10.48 23.23
C GLN A 160 -20.13 9.14 22.76
N CYS A 161 -20.53 8.61 21.61
CA CYS A 161 -20.02 7.36 20.98
C CYS A 161 -19.80 7.54 19.46
N PHE A 162 -19.86 6.48 18.65
CA PHE A 162 -19.81 6.57 17.17
C PHE A 162 -21.21 6.74 16.57
N CYS A 163 -21.35 7.60 15.55
CA CYS A 163 -22.59 7.74 14.77
C CYS A 163 -22.25 7.73 13.27
N TYR A 164 -23.00 6.97 12.49
CA TYR A 164 -22.87 6.92 11.04
C TYR A 164 -24.11 7.61 10.43
N LEU A 165 -23.88 8.70 9.70
CA LEU A 165 -24.91 9.48 9.03
C LEU A 165 -24.79 9.26 7.52
N GLN A 166 -25.89 8.85 6.89
CA GLN A 166 -26.05 8.81 5.44
C GLN A 166 -27.30 9.60 5.06
N ILE A 167 -27.18 10.40 4.00
CA ILE A 167 -28.30 11.14 3.43
C ILE A 167 -28.41 10.70 1.98
N TYR A 168 -29.55 10.09 1.63
CA TYR A 168 -29.90 9.66 0.29
C TYR A 168 -30.93 10.64 -0.28
N ILE A 169 -30.54 11.36 -1.33
CA ILE A 169 -31.47 12.15 -2.15
C ILE A 169 -31.52 11.46 -3.51
N VAL A 170 -32.59 10.75 -3.80
CA VAL A 170 -32.77 10.10 -5.11
C VAL A 170 -33.74 10.96 -5.92
N GLY A 171 -33.21 11.69 -6.88
CA GLY A 171 -34.01 12.35 -7.91
C GLY A 171 -34.16 11.40 -9.10
N ASN A 172 -35.38 10.97 -9.38
CA ASN A 172 -35.74 10.33 -10.64
C ASN A 172 -36.24 11.46 -11.55
N ASN A 173 -35.41 11.94 -12.47
CA ASN A 173 -35.92 12.67 -13.63
C ASN A 173 -36.27 11.64 -14.70
N ASP A 174 -37.21 11.96 -15.60
CA ASP A 174 -37.64 11.06 -16.68
C ASP A 174 -36.45 10.45 -17.44
N ASP A 175 -35.37 11.24 -17.63
CA ASP A 175 -34.21 10.85 -18.43
C ASP A 175 -32.97 10.39 -17.64
N VAL A 176 -32.83 10.75 -16.35
CA VAL A 176 -31.57 10.57 -15.58
C VAL A 176 -31.85 10.10 -14.15
N ILE A 177 -31.12 9.07 -13.71
CA ILE A 177 -31.09 8.58 -12.33
C ILE A 177 -29.86 9.15 -11.64
N ILE A 178 -30.03 9.80 -10.49
CA ILE A 178 -28.93 10.32 -9.68
C ILE A 178 -28.85 9.54 -8.37
N PHE A 179 -27.68 8.98 -8.09
CA PHE A 179 -27.37 8.24 -6.88
C PHE A 179 -26.18 8.84 -6.15
N TYR A 180 -26.34 9.16 -4.87
CA TYR A 180 -25.26 9.65 -4.02
C TYR A 180 -24.73 8.52 -3.15
N SER A 181 -23.42 8.31 -3.19
CA SER A 181 -22.66 7.30 -2.48
C SER A 181 -21.59 7.99 -1.63
N GLY A 182 -21.98 8.49 -0.45
CA GLY A 182 -21.08 9.26 0.42
C GLY A 182 -20.64 10.56 -0.25
N GLU A 183 -19.35 10.67 -0.59
CA GLU A 183 -18.77 11.83 -1.27
C GLU A 183 -18.78 11.69 -2.81
N LEU A 184 -19.37 10.62 -3.35
CA LEU A 184 -19.44 10.36 -4.79
C LEU A 184 -20.87 10.49 -5.30
N ARG A 185 -21.02 11.06 -6.50
CA ARG A 185 -22.31 11.14 -7.22
C ARG A 185 -22.23 10.30 -8.48
N VAL A 186 -23.20 9.42 -8.68
CA VAL A 186 -23.38 8.61 -9.89
C VAL A 186 -24.58 9.13 -10.64
N GLU A 187 -24.40 9.45 -11.91
CA GLU A 187 -25.47 9.84 -12.83
C GLU A 187 -25.61 8.78 -13.92
N ILE A 188 -26.83 8.30 -14.13
CA ILE A 188 -27.15 7.28 -15.12
C ILE A 188 -28.19 7.86 -16.07
N ASN A 189 -27.83 8.04 -17.33
CA ASN A 189 -28.80 8.39 -18.37
C ASN A 189 -29.58 7.13 -18.77
N LYS A 190 -30.92 7.23 -18.79
CA LYS A 190 -31.79 6.09 -19.13
C LYS A 190 -31.74 5.79 -20.63
N ILE A 191 -31.78 6.82 -21.47
CA ILE A 191 -31.84 6.69 -22.94
C ILE A 191 -30.98 7.77 -23.61
N PRO A 192 -29.91 7.42 -24.35
CA PRO A 192 -29.24 6.12 -24.32
C PRO A 192 -28.54 5.90 -22.99
N TRP A 193 -28.39 4.63 -22.59
CA TRP A 193 -27.58 4.22 -21.44
C TRP A 193 -26.19 4.87 -21.48
N SER A 194 -25.84 5.50 -20.35
CA SER A 194 -24.48 5.88 -20.00
C SER A 194 -24.39 6.14 -18.50
N MET A 195 -23.22 5.88 -17.93
CA MET A 195 -22.93 6.14 -16.53
C MET A 195 -21.81 7.20 -16.40
N LYS A 196 -22.00 8.13 -15.48
CA LYS A 196 -21.02 9.15 -15.08
C LYS A 196 -20.84 9.11 -13.57
N ILE A 197 -19.61 9.30 -13.12
CA ILE A 197 -19.25 9.31 -11.70
C ILE A 197 -18.47 10.59 -11.41
N TYR A 198 -18.89 11.32 -10.40
CA TYR A 198 -18.33 12.61 -9.98
C TYR A 198 -17.85 12.54 -8.52
N ASP A 199 -16.82 13.32 -8.20
CA ASP A 199 -16.60 13.75 -6.82
C ASP A 199 -17.65 14.80 -6.48
N ASN A 200 -18.52 14.52 -5.52
CA ASN A 200 -19.67 15.36 -5.22
C ASN A 200 -19.26 16.69 -4.57
N ASN A 201 -18.09 16.75 -3.92
CA ASN A 201 -17.64 17.95 -3.25
C ASN A 201 -17.00 18.96 -4.21
N THR A 202 -16.34 18.47 -5.27
CA THR A 202 -15.64 19.31 -6.26
C THR A 202 -16.40 19.43 -7.58
N ASP A 203 -17.44 18.63 -7.79
CA ASP A 203 -18.15 18.44 -9.06
C ASP A 203 -17.21 17.95 -10.20
N GLU A 204 -16.06 17.38 -9.86
CA GLU A 204 -15.11 16.84 -10.83
C GLU A 204 -15.60 15.50 -11.39
N LEU A 205 -15.73 15.41 -12.71
CA LEU A 205 -16.02 14.17 -13.41
C LEU A 205 -14.84 13.19 -13.35
N ILE A 206 -15.03 12.04 -12.70
CA ILE A 206 -14.02 11.00 -12.54
C ILE A 206 -14.09 10.00 -13.70
N ILE A 207 -15.23 9.32 -13.87
CA ILE A 207 -15.46 8.33 -14.93
C ILE A 207 -16.66 8.75 -15.75
N THR A 208 -16.56 8.62 -17.07
CA THR A 208 -17.70 8.80 -17.97
C THR A 208 -17.70 7.76 -19.08
N GLU A 209 -18.82 7.09 -19.24
CA GLU A 209 -19.09 6.22 -20.37
C GLU A 209 -19.66 7.06 -21.53
N GLU A 210 -18.78 7.57 -22.37
CA GLU A 210 -19.11 8.31 -23.60
C GLU A 210 -18.31 7.74 -24.77
N GLY A 211 -18.89 7.73 -25.97
CA GLY A 211 -18.18 7.32 -27.19
C GLY A 211 -18.98 6.41 -28.10
N PHE A 212 -18.26 5.74 -29.01
CA PHE A 212 -18.86 4.82 -29.96
C PHE A 212 -19.44 3.61 -29.24
N ARG A 213 -20.50 3.03 -29.81
CA ARG A 213 -21.19 1.84 -29.27
C ARG A 213 -20.23 0.72 -28.90
N SER A 214 -19.21 0.46 -29.73
CA SER A 214 -18.22 -0.60 -29.52
C SER A 214 -17.28 -0.40 -28.32
N GLN A 215 -17.44 0.71 -27.60
CA GLN A 215 -16.64 1.10 -26.44
C GLN A 215 -17.45 1.02 -25.15
N LYS A 216 -18.78 0.94 -25.24
CA LYS A 216 -19.70 0.90 -24.10
C LYS A 216 -19.78 -0.50 -23.47
N LEU A 217 -20.44 -0.57 -22.32
CA LEU A 217 -20.84 -1.79 -21.64
C LEU A 217 -21.49 -2.75 -22.63
N GLY A 218 -20.98 -3.98 -22.66
CA GLY A 218 -21.44 -5.00 -23.57
C GLY A 218 -20.97 -6.38 -23.15
N TYR A 219 -21.51 -7.39 -23.83
CA TYR A 219 -21.12 -8.77 -23.63
C TYR A 219 -21.03 -9.49 -24.97
N GLY A 220 -20.35 -10.63 -24.98
CA GLY A 220 -20.19 -11.42 -26.16
C GLY A 220 -19.75 -12.84 -25.85
N LYS A 221 -19.59 -13.61 -26.92
CA LYS A 221 -19.09 -14.97 -26.84
C LYS A 221 -17.90 -15.13 -27.75
N TRP A 222 -16.78 -15.48 -27.15
CA TRP A 222 -15.59 -15.90 -27.85
C TRP A 222 -15.59 -17.43 -27.95
N VAL A 223 -15.31 -17.95 -29.14
CA VAL A 223 -15.17 -19.39 -29.40
C VAL A 223 -13.80 -19.63 -30.01
N GLY A 224 -13.08 -20.59 -29.47
CA GLY A 224 -11.75 -20.94 -29.94
C GLY A 224 -11.05 -21.92 -29.01
N ASP A 225 -9.79 -22.15 -29.33
CA ASP A 225 -8.91 -23.08 -28.63
C ASP A 225 -7.85 -22.33 -27.82
N TYR A 226 -7.42 -23.00 -26.77
CA TYR A 226 -6.31 -22.58 -25.92
C TYR A 226 -5.13 -23.50 -26.16
N ILE A 227 -3.94 -22.92 -26.32
CA ILE A 227 -2.70 -23.67 -26.53
C ILE A 227 -1.71 -23.18 -25.49
N ASP A 228 -1.32 -24.06 -24.57
CA ASP A 228 -0.17 -23.83 -23.71
C ASP A 228 1.08 -24.22 -24.49
N ILE A 229 1.90 -23.24 -24.83
CA ILE A 229 3.09 -23.48 -25.65
C ILE A 229 4.31 -23.76 -24.75
N TYR A 230 4.30 -23.27 -23.51
CA TYR A 230 5.35 -23.46 -22.51
C TYR A 230 4.85 -22.93 -21.17
N GLN A 231 4.90 -23.74 -20.12
CA GLN A 231 4.87 -23.30 -18.72
C GLN A 231 3.98 -22.06 -18.47
N GLY A 232 2.66 -22.20 -18.61
CA GLY A 232 1.71 -21.11 -18.29
C GLY A 232 1.49 -20.07 -19.39
N TYR A 233 2.27 -20.09 -20.48
CA TYR A 233 2.07 -19.21 -21.64
C TYR A 233 0.90 -19.66 -22.51
N LEU A 234 -0.24 -19.04 -22.24
CA LEU A 234 -1.51 -19.40 -22.82
C LEU A 234 -1.82 -18.59 -24.09
N PHE A 235 -1.70 -19.22 -25.25
CA PHE A 235 -2.17 -18.68 -26.52
C PHE A 235 -3.66 -18.99 -26.72
N ARG A 236 -4.35 -18.05 -27.37
CA ARG A 236 -5.77 -18.17 -27.71
C ARG A 236 -5.92 -17.98 -29.21
N ILE A 237 -6.56 -18.94 -29.87
CA ILE A 237 -6.89 -18.86 -31.30
C ILE A 237 -8.39 -19.04 -31.43
N GLY A 238 -9.07 -18.02 -31.96
CA GLY A 238 -10.51 -18.05 -32.06
C GLY A 238 -11.10 -16.74 -32.55
N VAL A 239 -12.42 -16.68 -32.54
CA VAL A 239 -13.20 -15.53 -33.01
C VAL A 239 -14.27 -15.15 -31.99
N LEU A 240 -14.66 -13.88 -32.01
CA LEU A 240 -15.84 -13.43 -31.30
C LEU A 240 -17.06 -13.82 -32.14
N GLU A 241 -17.82 -14.81 -31.70
CA GLU A 241 -19.01 -15.33 -32.37
C GLU A 241 -20.11 -14.27 -32.44
N TYR A 242 -20.33 -13.55 -31.34
CA TYR A 242 -21.25 -12.41 -31.27
C TYR A 242 -20.81 -11.41 -30.21
N GLN A 243 -21.32 -10.18 -30.31
CA GLN A 243 -21.07 -9.09 -29.37
C GLN A 243 -22.25 -8.11 -29.39
N TYR A 244 -22.81 -7.85 -28.22
CA TYR A 244 -23.95 -6.96 -27.99
C TYR A 244 -23.59 -5.87 -26.97
N TYR A 245 -24.34 -4.78 -26.95
CA TYR A 245 -24.06 -3.57 -26.19
C TYR A 245 -25.32 -3.01 -25.51
N ALA A 246 -25.11 -2.40 -24.35
CA ALA A 246 -26.13 -1.69 -23.60
C ALA A 246 -26.80 -0.58 -24.44
N THR A 247 -28.13 -0.48 -24.31
CA THR A 247 -28.94 0.50 -25.05
C THR A 247 -29.66 1.47 -24.13
N ASN A 248 -30.50 0.97 -23.22
CA ASN A 248 -31.37 1.78 -22.37
C ASN A 248 -31.58 1.12 -21.01
N VAL A 249 -31.97 1.92 -20.02
CA VAL A 249 -32.49 1.39 -18.76
C VAL A 249 -33.91 0.85 -18.99
N SER A 250 -34.16 -0.38 -18.55
CA SER A 250 -35.46 -1.05 -18.61
C SER A 250 -36.21 -0.98 -17.28
N SER A 251 -35.49 -1.07 -16.16
CA SER A 251 -36.05 -0.92 -14.82
C SER A 251 -34.97 -0.53 -13.81
N VAL A 252 -35.40 0.06 -12.70
CA VAL A 252 -34.55 0.43 -11.57
C VAL A 252 -35.18 -0.06 -10.29
N THR A 253 -34.36 -0.65 -9.41
CA THR A 253 -34.76 -1.08 -8.08
C THR A 253 -33.82 -0.43 -7.08
N TYR A 254 -34.39 0.27 -6.11
CA TYR A 254 -33.63 0.89 -5.02
C TYR A 254 -33.58 -0.05 -3.82
N GLY A 255 -32.38 -0.47 -3.46
CA GLY A 255 -32.11 -1.17 -2.22
C GLY A 255 -31.81 -0.20 -1.08
N GLN A 256 -31.47 -0.76 0.08
CA GLN A 256 -31.12 0.01 1.28
C GLN A 256 -29.80 0.77 1.11
N ASP A 257 -28.81 0.15 0.46
CA ASP A 257 -27.46 0.69 0.27
C ASP A 257 -26.96 0.51 -1.19
N ASP A 258 -27.88 0.13 -2.10
CA ASP A 258 -27.58 -0.15 -3.49
C ASP A 258 -28.68 0.33 -4.44
N VAL A 259 -28.30 0.50 -5.72
CA VAL A 259 -29.20 0.69 -6.84
C VAL A 259 -28.95 -0.43 -7.83
N THR A 260 -30.00 -1.16 -8.18
CA THR A 260 -29.96 -2.18 -9.22
C THR A 260 -30.66 -1.65 -10.45
N VAL A 261 -29.98 -1.63 -11.58
CA VAL A 261 -30.48 -1.15 -12.87
C VAL A 261 -30.47 -2.31 -13.85
N THR A 262 -31.63 -2.60 -14.44
CA THR A 262 -31.73 -3.56 -15.55
C THR A 262 -31.51 -2.80 -16.85
N ILE A 263 -30.47 -3.16 -17.60
CA ILE A 263 -30.06 -2.47 -18.82
C ILE A 263 -30.41 -3.35 -20.02
N GLY A 264 -31.28 -2.87 -20.89
CA GLY A 264 -31.56 -3.49 -22.18
C GLY A 264 -30.33 -3.50 -23.08
N THR A 265 -30.27 -4.47 -23.99
CA THR A 265 -29.19 -4.55 -25.00
C THR A 265 -29.75 -4.64 -26.40
N ASP A 266 -28.87 -4.55 -27.39
CA ASP A 266 -29.22 -4.72 -28.80
C ASP A 266 -29.28 -6.18 -29.27
N ASP A 267 -29.25 -7.11 -28.31
CA ASP A 267 -29.45 -8.52 -28.58
C ASP A 267 -30.90 -8.78 -29.01
N PRO A 268 -31.16 -9.36 -30.21
CA PRO A 268 -32.50 -9.70 -30.65
C PRO A 268 -33.22 -10.72 -29.75
N ARG A 269 -32.51 -11.34 -28.81
CA ARG A 269 -33.04 -12.29 -27.82
C ARG A 269 -33.58 -11.61 -26.55
N ASN A 270 -33.54 -10.27 -26.46
CA ASN A 270 -33.95 -9.47 -25.30
C ASN A 270 -33.17 -9.78 -24.01
N THR A 271 -31.89 -10.12 -24.15
CA THR A 271 -30.98 -10.27 -23.02
C THR A 271 -30.66 -8.90 -22.42
N SER A 272 -30.54 -8.84 -21.09
CA SER A 272 -30.24 -7.63 -20.34
C SER A 272 -28.90 -7.75 -19.61
N ILE A 273 -28.39 -6.62 -19.12
CA ILE A 273 -27.28 -6.57 -18.16
C ILE A 273 -27.84 -5.99 -16.87
N ILE A 274 -27.72 -6.72 -15.77
CA ILE A 274 -28.04 -6.25 -14.43
C ILE A 274 -26.82 -5.52 -13.88
N ALA A 275 -26.96 -4.22 -13.65
CA ALA A 275 -25.96 -3.37 -13.01
C ALA A 275 -26.37 -3.08 -11.57
N ARG A 276 -25.61 -3.56 -10.59
CA ARG A 276 -25.79 -3.20 -9.18
C ARG A 276 -24.68 -2.25 -8.76
N ILE A 277 -25.03 -1.11 -8.20
CA ILE A 277 -24.11 -0.04 -7.77
C ILE A 277 -24.34 0.18 -6.28
N TYR A 278 -23.29 0.14 -5.47
CA TYR A 278 -23.43 0.21 -4.02
C TYR A 278 -22.24 0.86 -3.33
N THR A 279 -22.53 1.51 -2.20
CA THR A 279 -21.52 2.18 -1.39
C THR A 279 -20.89 1.19 -0.42
N VAL A 280 -19.55 1.10 -0.40
CA VAL A 280 -18.85 0.33 0.63
C VAL A 280 -18.38 1.26 1.75
N LEU A 281 -17.74 2.37 1.37
CA LEU A 281 -17.24 3.43 2.25
C LEU A 281 -17.40 4.78 1.53
N PRO A 282 -17.32 5.94 2.22
CA PRO A 282 -17.64 7.25 1.64
C PRO A 282 -16.91 7.62 0.34
N ARG A 283 -15.72 7.05 0.08
CA ARG A 283 -14.93 7.25 -1.13
C ARG A 283 -14.59 5.94 -1.86
N GLN A 284 -15.39 4.90 -1.62
CA GLN A 284 -15.32 3.59 -2.29
C GLN A 284 -16.68 3.23 -2.88
N LEU A 285 -16.76 3.24 -4.21
CA LEU A 285 -17.96 2.88 -4.96
C LEU A 285 -17.74 1.56 -5.67
N SER A 286 -18.57 0.56 -5.39
CA SER A 286 -18.51 -0.73 -6.06
C SER A 286 -19.67 -0.89 -7.03
N PHE A 287 -19.42 -1.61 -8.12
CA PHE A 287 -20.45 -1.96 -9.09
C PHE A 287 -20.21 -3.34 -9.69
N SER A 288 -21.31 -4.05 -9.95
CA SER A 288 -21.32 -5.36 -10.59
C SER A 288 -22.21 -5.34 -11.81
N PHE A 289 -21.70 -5.81 -12.94
CA PHE A 289 -22.45 -6.08 -14.15
C PHE A 289 -22.57 -7.60 -14.34
N GLN A 290 -23.79 -8.07 -14.60
CA GLN A 290 -24.09 -9.48 -14.84
C GLN A 290 -25.01 -9.61 -16.05
N VAL A 291 -24.66 -10.44 -17.02
CA VAL A 291 -25.56 -10.78 -18.14
C VAL A 291 -26.74 -11.61 -17.62
N ASP A 292 -27.97 -11.23 -18.00
CA ASP A 292 -29.22 -11.86 -17.57
C ASP A 292 -30.19 -12.14 -18.76
N PRO A 293 -30.66 -13.39 -18.94
CA PRO A 293 -30.18 -14.59 -18.25
C PRO A 293 -28.68 -14.80 -18.54
N PRO A 294 -27.94 -15.49 -17.67
CA PRO A 294 -26.55 -15.83 -17.92
C PRO A 294 -26.48 -16.80 -19.10
N MET A 295 -26.47 -16.22 -20.30
CA MET A 295 -26.37 -16.91 -21.58
C MET A 295 -25.02 -17.64 -21.69
N ASP A 296 -24.76 -18.29 -22.83
CA ASP A 296 -23.45 -18.84 -23.19
C ASP A 296 -22.35 -17.78 -23.42
N SER A 297 -22.56 -16.55 -22.94
CA SER A 297 -21.59 -15.46 -22.94
C SER A 297 -20.39 -15.79 -22.07
N ASN A 298 -19.20 -15.44 -22.55
CA ASN A 298 -17.94 -15.59 -21.82
C ASN A 298 -17.04 -14.34 -21.95
N ARG A 299 -17.60 -13.22 -22.41
CA ARG A 299 -16.94 -11.92 -22.48
C ARG A 299 -17.90 -10.87 -21.94
N LEU A 300 -17.38 -10.02 -21.07
CA LEU A 300 -18.01 -8.77 -20.68
C LEU A 300 -16.97 -7.68 -20.84
N ASN A 301 -17.38 -6.55 -21.42
CA ASN A 301 -16.52 -5.41 -21.61
C ASN A 301 -17.18 -4.14 -21.12
N TRP A 302 -16.34 -3.20 -20.71
CA TRP A 302 -16.78 -1.85 -20.36
C TRP A 302 -15.67 -0.86 -20.71
N GLY A 303 -16.05 0.32 -21.17
CA GLY A 303 -15.08 1.34 -21.54
C GLY A 303 -15.53 2.72 -21.11
N PHE A 304 -14.56 3.49 -20.65
CA PHE A 304 -14.78 4.87 -20.24
C PHE A 304 -13.72 5.79 -20.83
N LYS A 305 -14.09 7.06 -20.96
CA LYS A 305 -13.27 8.09 -21.55
C LYS A 305 -12.07 8.41 -20.66
N ILE A 306 -10.93 8.60 -21.30
CA ILE A 306 -9.73 9.17 -20.70
C ILE A 306 -9.73 10.66 -21.00
N LYS A 307 -9.42 11.51 -20.02
CA LYS A 307 -9.60 12.97 -20.13
C LYS A 307 -8.86 13.55 -21.34
N ASP A 308 -7.54 13.37 -21.36
CA ASP A 308 -6.62 13.82 -22.40
C ASP A 308 -5.30 13.05 -22.31
N ASP A 309 -4.25 13.49 -23.02
CA ASP A 309 -2.96 12.79 -23.06
C ASP A 309 -2.11 12.97 -21.79
N SER A 310 -2.49 13.85 -20.86
CA SER A 310 -1.81 14.03 -19.56
C SER A 310 -2.19 12.98 -18.52
N GLU A 311 -3.32 12.29 -18.70
CA GLU A 311 -3.78 11.27 -17.77
C GLU A 311 -2.94 9.98 -17.88
N GLY A 312 -2.19 9.67 -16.82
CA GLY A 312 -1.38 8.45 -16.71
C GLY A 312 -2.07 7.39 -15.87
N PHE A 313 -1.75 6.12 -16.14
CA PHE A 313 -2.27 4.96 -15.41
C PHE A 313 -1.13 4.14 -14.83
N TYR A 314 -1.14 3.93 -13.53
CA TYR A 314 -0.04 3.37 -12.77
C TYR A 314 -0.50 2.17 -11.95
N GLY A 315 0.42 1.23 -11.68
CA GLY A 315 0.10 -0.03 -10.99
C GLY A 315 0.03 -1.19 -11.98
N PHE A 316 -1.12 -1.85 -12.07
CA PHE A 316 -1.31 -3.11 -12.82
C PHE A 316 -0.49 -4.29 -12.30
N GLY A 317 -0.10 -4.25 -11.02
CA GLY A 317 0.82 -5.19 -10.41
C GLY A 317 2.28 -4.83 -10.73
N GLU A 318 3.09 -5.84 -10.98
CA GLU A 318 4.48 -5.68 -11.42
C GLU A 318 4.52 -5.52 -12.95
N ARG A 319 5.27 -4.54 -13.43
CA ARG A 319 5.47 -4.31 -14.87
C ARG A 319 6.90 -3.92 -15.16
N PHE A 320 7.48 -4.53 -16.19
CA PHE A 320 8.88 -4.31 -16.60
C PHE A 320 9.03 -3.24 -17.68
N ASN A 321 7.98 -2.99 -18.48
CA ASN A 321 8.03 -2.09 -19.64
C ASN A 321 7.95 -0.60 -19.30
N SER A 322 7.08 -0.21 -18.37
CA SER A 322 6.85 1.19 -18.01
C SER A 322 6.15 1.31 -16.65
N VAL A 323 6.39 2.40 -15.93
CA VAL A 323 5.62 2.71 -14.70
C VAL A 323 4.27 3.33 -15.05
N ASN A 324 4.22 4.19 -16.08
CA ASN A 324 2.99 4.72 -16.66
C ASN A 324 2.57 3.85 -17.86
N GLN A 325 1.43 3.18 -17.75
CA GLN A 325 0.91 2.23 -18.73
C GLN A 325 -0.08 2.86 -19.72
N ARG A 326 -0.17 4.20 -19.76
CA ARG A 326 -0.94 4.90 -20.78
C ARG A 326 -0.44 4.55 -22.18
N GLY A 327 -1.37 4.20 -23.08
CA GLY A 327 -1.05 3.82 -24.46
C GLY A 327 -0.64 2.35 -24.60
N GLU A 328 -0.78 1.56 -23.55
CA GLU A 328 -0.55 0.11 -23.57
C GLU A 328 -1.84 -0.70 -23.58
N LYS A 329 -1.67 -1.97 -23.93
CA LYS A 329 -2.69 -3.01 -23.89
C LYS A 329 -2.17 -4.12 -23.01
N LEU A 330 -2.73 -4.25 -21.82
CA LEU A 330 -2.23 -5.10 -20.75
C LEU A 330 -3.15 -6.28 -20.51
N ALA A 331 -2.60 -7.48 -20.52
CA ALA A 331 -3.27 -8.64 -19.99
C ALA A 331 -3.00 -8.77 -18.48
N CYS A 332 -4.04 -9.19 -17.76
CA CYS A 332 -3.95 -9.67 -16.39
C CYS A 332 -4.07 -11.20 -16.41
N TRP A 333 -2.93 -11.84 -16.67
CA TRP A 333 -2.74 -13.28 -16.68
C TRP A 333 -1.33 -13.54 -16.15
N THR A 334 -1.25 -14.20 -15.01
CA THR A 334 0.05 -14.50 -14.38
C THR A 334 0.86 -15.41 -15.31
N GLU A 335 2.11 -15.09 -15.56
CA GLU A 335 2.98 -15.89 -16.42
C GLU A 335 4.43 -15.58 -16.07
N ASP A 336 5.39 -16.30 -16.65
CA ASP A 336 6.80 -15.93 -16.48
C ASP A 336 7.05 -14.48 -16.96
N GLY A 337 8.07 -13.86 -16.39
CA GLY A 337 8.54 -12.55 -16.80
C GLY A 337 9.09 -12.55 -18.23
N SER A 338 9.22 -11.35 -18.81
CA SER A 338 9.83 -11.20 -20.14
C SER A 338 11.27 -11.70 -20.11
N PHE A 339 11.62 -12.60 -21.03
CA PHE A 339 13.01 -13.01 -21.23
C PHE A 339 13.71 -12.04 -22.21
N GLY A 340 14.87 -11.51 -21.83
CA GLY A 340 15.62 -10.45 -22.51
C GLY A 340 16.27 -10.78 -23.86
N TRP A 341 15.64 -11.56 -24.74
CA TRP A 341 16.22 -12.02 -26.02
C TRP A 341 16.34 -10.94 -27.12
N GLY A 342 16.70 -9.71 -26.76
CA GLY A 342 17.10 -8.65 -27.69
C GLY A 342 15.97 -8.01 -28.52
N LYS A 343 16.35 -7.28 -29.58
CA LYS A 343 15.41 -6.59 -30.48
C LYS A 343 14.55 -7.61 -31.24
N PHE A 344 13.32 -7.78 -30.76
CA PHE A 344 12.11 -8.18 -31.49
C PHE A 344 12.35 -9.05 -32.74
N ASP A 345 12.25 -10.37 -32.57
CA ASP A 345 11.73 -11.20 -33.65
C ASP A 345 10.18 -11.18 -33.56
N PRO A 346 9.47 -10.57 -34.52
CA PRO A 346 8.00 -10.55 -34.51
C PRO A 346 7.35 -11.94 -34.66
N TYR A 347 8.12 -12.97 -34.98
CA TYR A 347 7.65 -14.35 -35.18
C TYR A 347 7.90 -15.27 -33.97
N ILE A 348 8.72 -14.85 -32.99
CA ILE A 348 9.02 -15.65 -31.79
C ILE A 348 8.46 -14.91 -30.56
N ARG A 349 7.16 -15.10 -30.29
CA ARG A 349 6.51 -14.69 -29.03
C ARG A 349 6.81 -15.70 -27.93
N PHE A 350 8.09 -15.85 -27.63
CA PHE A 350 8.57 -16.83 -26.67
C PHE A 350 9.55 -16.20 -25.68
N PRO A 351 9.09 -15.77 -24.49
CA PRO A 351 7.67 -15.74 -24.13
C PRO A 351 7.13 -14.41 -23.54
N GLY A 352 5.82 -14.25 -23.77
CA GLY A 352 4.97 -13.18 -23.24
C GLY A 352 4.98 -11.81 -23.95
N GLY A 353 6.17 -11.36 -24.37
CA GLY A 353 6.37 -10.00 -24.87
C GLY A 353 6.50 -8.97 -23.74
N LYS A 354 6.64 -7.69 -24.10
CA LYS A 354 7.06 -6.64 -23.14
C LYS A 354 6.17 -6.46 -21.89
N THR A 355 4.94 -6.96 -21.89
CA THR A 355 3.95 -6.71 -20.83
C THR A 355 3.82 -7.87 -19.83
N SER A 356 4.54 -8.96 -20.04
CA SER A 356 4.45 -10.18 -19.24
C SER A 356 5.11 -10.03 -17.88
N THR A 357 4.56 -10.72 -16.90
CA THR A 357 4.92 -10.55 -15.50
C THR A 357 4.38 -11.69 -14.65
N TYR A 358 5.14 -12.00 -13.60
CA TYR A 358 4.77 -12.91 -12.53
C TYR A 358 3.63 -12.38 -11.65
N VAL A 359 3.40 -11.06 -11.60
CA VAL A 359 2.41 -10.42 -10.71
C VAL A 359 1.53 -9.41 -11.44
N PRO A 360 0.70 -9.82 -12.42
CA PRO A 360 -0.29 -8.91 -12.97
C PRO A 360 -1.43 -8.71 -11.98
N MET A 361 -1.84 -7.47 -11.77
CA MET A 361 -3.05 -7.18 -10.98
C MET A 361 -4.03 -6.34 -11.82
N PRO A 362 -5.33 -6.66 -11.80
CA PRO A 362 -6.35 -5.93 -12.56
C PRO A 362 -6.78 -4.66 -11.81
N LEU A 363 -5.80 -3.82 -11.44
CA LEU A 363 -5.99 -2.57 -10.74
C LEU A 363 -5.07 -1.48 -11.29
N PHE A 364 -5.46 -0.22 -11.14
CA PHE A 364 -4.60 0.93 -11.44
C PHE A 364 -4.95 2.16 -10.60
N ILE A 365 -4.02 3.10 -10.53
CA ILE A 365 -4.18 4.47 -10.03
C ILE A 365 -4.03 5.44 -11.21
N SER A 366 -4.99 6.32 -11.41
CA SER A 366 -4.92 7.43 -12.36
C SER A 366 -4.19 8.62 -11.74
N SER A 367 -3.41 9.37 -12.54
CA SER A 367 -2.86 10.67 -12.13
C SER A 367 -3.94 11.69 -11.73
N ARG A 368 -5.21 11.41 -12.04
CA ARG A 368 -6.38 12.18 -11.58
C ARG A 368 -6.92 11.76 -10.21
N ARG A 369 -6.09 11.13 -9.37
CA ARG A 369 -6.38 10.84 -7.94
C ARG A 369 -7.51 9.84 -7.69
N TYR A 370 -7.85 9.02 -8.68
CA TYR A 370 -8.74 7.87 -8.49
C TYR A 370 -8.03 6.56 -8.82
N GLY A 371 -8.49 5.47 -8.21
CA GLY A 371 -8.04 4.12 -8.46
C GLY A 371 -9.21 3.26 -8.94
N PHE A 372 -8.91 2.28 -9.76
CA PHE A 372 -9.90 1.33 -10.29
C PHE A 372 -9.38 -0.08 -10.10
N GLN A 373 -10.25 -0.99 -9.67
CA GLN A 373 -9.92 -2.40 -9.51
C GLN A 373 -11.06 -3.27 -10.04
N LEU A 374 -10.71 -4.32 -10.78
CA LEU A 374 -11.62 -5.37 -11.21
C LEU A 374 -11.42 -6.61 -10.33
N ASP A 375 -12.45 -6.98 -9.58
CA ASP A 375 -12.45 -8.10 -8.64
C ASP A 375 -12.70 -9.43 -9.39
N THR A 376 -11.66 -9.95 -10.05
CA THR A 376 -11.73 -11.18 -10.85
C THR A 376 -10.42 -11.98 -10.86
N PHE A 377 -10.50 -13.32 -10.88
CA PHE A 377 -9.38 -14.20 -11.25
C PHE A 377 -9.48 -14.71 -12.69
N PHE A 378 -10.53 -14.35 -13.43
CA PHE A 378 -10.53 -14.60 -14.86
C PHE A 378 -9.47 -13.72 -15.52
N ARG A 379 -8.93 -14.22 -16.62
CA ARG A 379 -8.10 -13.41 -17.49
C ARG A 379 -8.86 -12.13 -17.88
N SER A 380 -8.19 -10.99 -17.75
CA SER A 380 -8.75 -9.69 -18.11
C SER A 380 -7.74 -8.87 -18.90
N GLU A 381 -8.23 -7.83 -19.56
CA GLU A 381 -7.44 -6.99 -20.44
C GLU A 381 -7.83 -5.52 -20.24
N PHE A 382 -6.82 -4.65 -20.12
CA PHE A 382 -6.96 -3.20 -20.03
C PHE A 382 -6.28 -2.57 -21.25
N ASP A 383 -7.04 -1.92 -22.11
CA ASP A 383 -6.60 -1.40 -23.39
C ASP A 383 -6.82 0.10 -23.48
N SER A 384 -5.72 0.86 -23.40
CA SER A 384 -5.68 2.30 -23.65
C SER A 384 -4.93 2.66 -24.95
N LYS A 385 -4.57 1.63 -25.73
CA LYS A 385 -3.75 1.73 -26.93
C LYS A 385 -4.59 1.77 -28.21
N THR A 386 -5.54 0.83 -28.31
CA THR A 386 -6.26 0.56 -29.56
C THR A 386 -7.28 1.64 -29.88
N LYS A 387 -7.90 2.22 -28.85
CA LYS A 387 -8.94 3.25 -28.97
C LYS A 387 -8.42 4.55 -28.34
N LYS A 388 -8.37 5.62 -29.13
CA LYS A 388 -7.91 6.93 -28.65
C LYS A 388 -8.80 7.41 -27.50
N ASN A 389 -8.17 7.84 -26.40
CA ASN A 389 -8.81 8.42 -25.23
C ASN A 389 -9.91 7.55 -24.61
N VAL A 390 -9.76 6.22 -24.67
CA VAL A 390 -10.66 5.27 -24.02
C VAL A 390 -9.84 4.23 -23.27
N MET A 391 -10.18 3.98 -22.01
CA MET A 391 -9.77 2.79 -21.29
C MET A 391 -10.84 1.73 -21.55
N HIS A 392 -10.51 0.71 -22.34
CA HIS A 392 -11.41 -0.40 -22.65
C HIS A 392 -10.99 -1.63 -21.86
N ILE A 393 -11.89 -2.16 -21.04
CA ILE A 393 -11.64 -3.28 -20.15
C ILE A 393 -12.46 -4.47 -20.63
N VAL A 394 -11.85 -5.64 -20.72
CA VAL A 394 -12.51 -6.90 -21.08
C VAL A 394 -12.18 -7.95 -20.03
N THR A 395 -13.18 -8.71 -19.60
CA THR A 395 -13.00 -9.90 -18.74
C THR A 395 -13.50 -11.14 -19.46
N GLU A 396 -12.83 -12.27 -19.25
CA GLU A 396 -13.21 -13.57 -19.80
C GLU A 396 -14.31 -14.25 -18.97
N SER A 397 -15.37 -13.50 -18.68
CA SER A 397 -16.50 -13.91 -17.87
C SER A 397 -17.78 -13.22 -18.34
N SER A 398 -18.93 -13.77 -17.94
CA SER A 398 -20.25 -13.12 -18.11
C SER A 398 -20.58 -12.11 -17.01
N SER A 399 -19.63 -11.85 -16.10
CA SER A 399 -19.76 -10.89 -15.02
C SER A 399 -18.52 -10.02 -14.85
N PHE A 400 -18.74 -8.81 -14.33
CA PHE A 400 -17.72 -7.79 -14.12
C PHE A 400 -18.00 -7.10 -12.79
N ASN A 401 -17.14 -7.33 -11.80
CA ASN A 401 -17.23 -6.69 -10.49
C ASN A 401 -16.06 -5.73 -10.34
N ALA A 402 -16.32 -4.46 -10.06
CA ALA A 402 -15.25 -3.49 -9.91
C ALA A 402 -15.51 -2.53 -8.75
N THR A 403 -14.41 -1.93 -8.28
CA THR A 403 -14.43 -0.89 -7.25
C THR A 403 -13.65 0.32 -7.75
N LEU A 404 -14.25 1.49 -7.60
CA LEU A 404 -13.63 2.80 -7.78
C LEU A 404 -13.23 3.35 -6.40
N PHE A 405 -11.99 3.80 -6.30
CA PHE A 405 -11.44 4.46 -5.11
C PHE A 405 -11.16 5.91 -5.47
N ALA A 406 -11.85 6.87 -4.87
CA ALA A 406 -11.55 8.28 -5.11
C ALA A 406 -10.71 8.81 -3.95
N GLY A 407 -9.47 9.22 -4.15
CA GLY A 407 -8.67 9.91 -3.12
C GLY A 407 -8.72 11.41 -3.31
N ARG A 408 -8.45 12.19 -2.26
CA ARG A 408 -8.19 13.64 -2.36
C ARG A 408 -6.73 13.89 -2.80
N THR A 409 -5.87 12.92 -2.51
CA THR A 409 -4.48 12.83 -2.99
C THR A 409 -4.22 11.43 -3.53
N ILE A 410 -3.16 11.27 -4.35
CA ILE A 410 -2.74 9.94 -4.84
C ILE A 410 -2.42 8.99 -3.67
N ARG A 411 -1.74 9.49 -2.63
CA ARG A 411 -1.41 8.70 -1.42
C ARG A 411 -2.67 8.17 -0.75
N GLU A 412 -3.70 9.01 -0.62
CA GLU A 412 -4.99 8.59 -0.06
C GLU A 412 -5.67 7.54 -0.95
N THR A 413 -5.62 7.70 -2.28
CA THR A 413 -6.16 6.68 -3.21
C THR A 413 -5.50 5.31 -3.00
N VAL A 414 -4.16 5.27 -2.90
CA VAL A 414 -3.41 4.05 -2.61
C VAL A 414 -3.78 3.49 -1.24
N LYS A 415 -3.92 4.35 -0.23
CA LYS A 415 -4.34 3.95 1.12
C LYS A 415 -5.71 3.26 1.10
N ILE A 416 -6.71 3.90 0.49
CA ILE A 416 -8.08 3.38 0.39
C ILE A 416 -8.10 2.04 -0.38
N MET A 417 -7.35 1.94 -1.48
CA MET A 417 -7.23 0.72 -2.27
C MET A 417 -6.60 -0.43 -1.46
N THR A 418 -5.51 -0.14 -0.73
CA THR A 418 -4.83 -1.14 0.11
C THR A 418 -5.62 -1.51 1.37
N ASP A 419 -6.49 -0.61 1.87
CA ASP A 419 -7.43 -0.95 2.95
C ASP A 419 -8.40 -2.07 2.51
N LYS A 420 -8.80 -2.11 1.22
CA LYS A 420 -9.62 -3.21 0.65
C LYS A 420 -8.80 -4.49 0.42
N ASN A 421 -7.62 -4.37 -0.19
CA ASN A 421 -6.83 -5.53 -0.62
C ASN A 421 -6.05 -6.20 0.53
N GLY A 422 -5.91 -5.50 1.65
CA GLY A 422 -5.05 -5.88 2.75
C GLY A 422 -3.60 -5.47 2.50
N ARG A 423 -2.84 -5.39 3.59
CA ARG A 423 -1.44 -5.00 3.59
C ARG A 423 -0.59 -6.07 4.25
N SER A 424 0.64 -6.20 3.76
CA SER A 424 1.61 -7.15 4.29
C SER A 424 1.92 -6.86 5.76
N LEU A 425 2.22 -7.90 6.53
CA LEU A 425 2.83 -7.75 7.84
C LEU A 425 4.23 -7.16 7.69
N ILE A 426 4.68 -6.38 8.68
CA ILE A 426 6.03 -5.81 8.67
C ILE A 426 7.04 -6.97 8.82
N PRO A 427 7.96 -7.20 7.86
CA PRO A 427 8.95 -8.27 7.94
C PRO A 427 9.84 -8.15 9.19
N PRO A 428 10.50 -9.25 9.62
CA PRO A 428 11.41 -9.18 10.74
C PRO A 428 12.59 -8.25 10.44
N LYS A 429 13.11 -7.56 11.46
CA LYS A 429 14.12 -6.50 11.32
C LYS A 429 15.36 -6.94 10.52
N TRP A 430 15.75 -8.20 10.68
CA TRP A 430 16.92 -8.76 9.99
C TRP A 430 16.76 -8.88 8.47
N ALA A 431 15.52 -8.93 7.96
CA ALA A 431 15.24 -8.95 6.52
C ALA A 431 15.66 -7.66 5.80
N PHE A 432 15.87 -6.56 6.52
CA PHE A 432 16.18 -5.26 5.92
C PHE A 432 17.67 -5.01 5.70
N GLY A 433 18.55 -5.88 6.21
CA GLY A 433 20.00 -5.78 6.00
C GLY A 433 20.45 -6.40 4.67
N PRO A 434 21.77 -6.49 4.42
CA PRO A 434 22.32 -7.15 3.24
C PRO A 434 22.10 -8.67 3.27
N TRP A 435 21.74 -9.26 2.12
CA TRP A 435 21.60 -10.70 1.94
C TRP A 435 22.66 -11.20 0.97
N ASN A 436 23.16 -12.41 1.19
CA ASN A 436 24.08 -13.09 0.27
C ASN A 436 23.62 -14.53 0.05
N GLN A 437 23.47 -14.89 -1.22
CA GLN A 437 23.44 -16.27 -1.68
C GLN A 437 24.81 -16.67 -2.19
N LEU A 438 25.34 -17.80 -1.76
CA LEU A 438 26.53 -18.39 -2.37
C LEU A 438 26.11 -19.47 -3.37
N ASP A 439 26.77 -19.51 -4.52
CA ASP A 439 26.73 -20.69 -5.38
C ASP A 439 27.73 -21.72 -4.83
N THR A 440 27.24 -22.62 -3.98
CA THR A 440 28.06 -23.66 -3.33
C THR A 440 28.58 -24.70 -4.33
N GLU A 441 27.86 -24.94 -5.43
CA GLU A 441 28.25 -25.91 -6.46
C GLU A 441 29.47 -25.44 -7.25
N ILE A 442 29.63 -24.12 -7.44
CA ILE A 442 30.75 -23.53 -8.18
C ILE A 442 31.91 -23.12 -7.25
N SER A 443 31.62 -22.66 -6.02
CA SER A 443 32.63 -22.07 -5.13
C SER A 443 33.45 -23.10 -4.35
N GLY A 444 32.86 -24.24 -3.96
CA GLY A 444 33.48 -25.18 -3.02
C GLY A 444 33.68 -24.62 -1.59
N GLU A 445 33.15 -23.44 -1.31
CA GLU A 445 33.13 -22.76 -0.01
C GLU A 445 31.79 -23.06 0.69
N SER A 446 31.78 -23.18 2.02
CA SER A 446 30.54 -23.31 2.78
C SER A 446 29.92 -21.94 3.08
N GLU A 447 28.59 -21.86 3.22
CA GLU A 447 27.90 -20.62 3.62
C GLU A 447 28.47 -20.02 4.92
N VAL A 448 28.87 -20.88 5.85
CA VAL A 448 29.44 -20.47 7.13
C VAL A 448 30.81 -19.81 6.94
N ASP A 449 31.66 -20.40 6.11
CA ASP A 449 33.00 -19.85 5.85
C ASP A 449 32.91 -18.54 5.07
N ARG A 450 31.97 -18.46 4.12
CA ARG A 450 31.62 -17.22 3.42
C ARG A 450 31.21 -16.12 4.37
N ALA A 451 30.28 -16.42 5.28
CA ALA A 451 29.81 -15.48 6.29
C ALA A 451 30.95 -14.99 7.21
N LYS A 452 31.83 -15.89 7.66
CA LYS A 452 33.01 -15.52 8.46
C LYS A 452 33.95 -14.61 7.69
N LYS A 453 34.22 -14.89 6.42
CA LYS A 453 35.06 -14.05 5.57
C LYS A 453 34.48 -12.64 5.44
N MET A 454 33.17 -12.54 5.18
CA MET A 454 32.47 -11.26 5.11
C MET A 454 32.60 -10.48 6.42
N LEU A 455 32.24 -11.08 7.56
CA LEU A 455 32.20 -10.40 8.85
C LEU A 455 33.59 -10.07 9.43
N PHE A 456 34.54 -11.01 9.36
CA PHE A 456 35.78 -10.94 10.14
C PHE A 456 37.03 -10.61 9.32
N VAL A 457 37.00 -10.79 8.00
CA VAL A 457 38.14 -10.50 7.11
C VAL A 457 37.88 -9.23 6.31
N GLU A 458 36.67 -9.09 5.79
CA GLU A 458 36.32 -8.03 4.85
C GLU A 458 35.48 -6.92 5.47
N ASP A 459 35.10 -7.00 6.76
CA ASP A 459 34.21 -6.05 7.44
C ASP A 459 32.95 -5.69 6.63
N ILE A 460 32.33 -6.69 6.02
CA ILE A 460 31.08 -6.57 5.26
C ILE A 460 29.93 -7.01 6.18
N PRO A 461 28.99 -6.10 6.53
CA PRO A 461 27.77 -6.48 7.23
C PRO A 461 26.95 -7.48 6.42
N LEU A 462 26.34 -8.43 7.12
CA LEU A 462 25.48 -9.46 6.55
C LEU A 462 24.33 -9.70 7.52
N SER A 463 23.11 -9.87 7.01
CA SER A 463 21.93 -10.11 7.85
C SER A 463 21.10 -11.32 7.43
N VAL A 464 21.24 -11.79 6.18
CA VAL A 464 20.58 -13.02 5.71
C VAL A 464 21.54 -13.83 4.87
N VAL A 465 21.59 -15.13 5.15
CA VAL A 465 22.25 -16.13 4.30
C VAL A 465 21.19 -16.87 3.50
N ILE A 466 21.35 -16.92 2.19
CA ILE A 466 20.40 -17.60 1.32
C ILE A 466 21.01 -18.92 0.93
N ASP A 467 20.43 -19.98 1.47
CA ASP A 467 20.86 -21.34 1.23
C ASP A 467 20.01 -21.96 0.11
N THR A 468 20.66 -22.71 -0.76
CA THR A 468 20.04 -23.34 -1.93
C THR A 468 19.48 -24.73 -1.61
N VAL A 469 19.20 -25.06 -0.35
CA VAL A 469 18.59 -26.34 0.03
C VAL A 469 17.12 -26.40 -0.40
N HIS A 470 16.81 -27.30 -1.33
CA HIS A 470 15.48 -27.49 -1.90
C HIS A 470 14.68 -28.57 -1.17
N PHE A 471 13.61 -28.18 -0.47
CA PHE A 471 12.67 -29.14 0.11
C PHE A 471 11.59 -29.58 -0.90
N PHE A 472 11.33 -28.79 -1.94
CA PHE A 472 10.53 -29.14 -3.12
C PHE A 472 11.24 -28.62 -4.39
N PRO A 473 11.05 -29.25 -5.57
CA PRO A 473 10.03 -30.26 -5.89
C PRO A 473 10.44 -31.71 -5.57
N ALA A 474 11.73 -31.96 -5.30
CA ALA A 474 12.31 -33.30 -5.17
C ALA A 474 12.67 -33.71 -3.73
N GLY A 475 12.63 -32.78 -2.77
CA GLY A 475 13.07 -33.03 -1.40
C GLY A 475 14.59 -33.00 -1.23
N GLN A 476 15.04 -32.48 -0.09
CA GLN A 476 16.42 -32.60 0.35
C GLN A 476 16.65 -33.98 0.96
N ASP A 477 17.84 -34.56 0.74
CA ASP A 477 18.23 -35.79 1.40
C ASP A 477 18.29 -35.59 2.93
N LYS A 478 17.43 -36.30 3.65
CA LYS A 478 17.35 -36.25 5.12
C LYS A 478 18.65 -36.65 5.80
N SER A 479 19.53 -37.40 5.13
CA SER A 479 20.86 -37.74 5.65
C SER A 479 21.75 -36.51 5.87
N LYS A 480 21.48 -35.41 5.14
CA LYS A 480 22.19 -34.13 5.26
C LYS A 480 21.67 -33.23 6.37
N PHE A 481 20.49 -33.50 6.93
CA PHE A 481 19.85 -32.62 7.94
C PHE A 481 20.73 -32.34 9.17
N PRO A 482 21.52 -33.30 9.71
CA PRO A 482 22.44 -32.99 10.80
C PRO A 482 23.50 -31.94 10.44
N LEU A 483 24.01 -31.96 9.20
CA LEU A 483 24.95 -30.96 8.72
C LEU A 483 24.27 -29.60 8.56
N GLU A 484 23.08 -29.55 7.94
CA GLU A 484 22.34 -28.30 7.79
C GLU A 484 21.98 -27.68 9.15
N LEU A 485 21.56 -28.50 10.11
CA LEU A 485 21.29 -28.04 11.47
C LEU A 485 22.55 -27.45 12.12
N ALA A 486 23.70 -28.11 11.98
CA ALA A 486 24.96 -27.61 12.53
C ALA A 486 25.38 -26.28 11.87
N ASN A 487 25.25 -26.16 10.55
CA ASN A 487 25.52 -24.93 9.81
C ASN A 487 24.60 -23.79 10.26
N ASN A 488 23.28 -24.04 10.32
CA ASN A 488 22.30 -23.05 10.74
C ASN A 488 22.51 -22.61 12.20
N GLN A 489 22.88 -23.52 13.09
CA GLN A 489 23.25 -23.16 14.48
C GLN A 489 24.46 -22.23 14.53
N GLN A 490 25.46 -22.45 13.66
CA GLN A 490 26.64 -21.59 13.60
C GLN A 490 26.32 -20.21 13.00
N LEU A 491 25.49 -20.16 11.95
CA LEU A 491 25.01 -18.91 11.38
C LEU A 491 24.18 -18.11 12.40
N LEU A 492 23.23 -18.75 13.08
CA LEU A 492 22.43 -18.12 14.15
C LEU A 492 23.29 -17.68 15.34
N TYR A 493 24.34 -18.41 15.68
CA TYR A 493 25.30 -17.98 16.71
C TYR A 493 25.99 -16.65 16.33
N MET A 494 26.28 -16.43 15.05
CA MET A 494 26.78 -15.16 14.52
C MET A 494 25.67 -14.13 14.28
N GLY A 495 24.40 -14.47 14.49
CA GLY A 495 23.25 -13.62 14.23
C GLY A 495 22.89 -13.52 12.76
N LEU A 496 22.98 -14.63 12.02
CA LEU A 496 22.65 -14.71 10.61
C LEU A 496 21.53 -15.74 10.40
N PRO A 497 20.27 -15.30 10.32
CA PRO A 497 19.17 -16.09 9.79
C PRO A 497 19.47 -16.64 8.39
N SER A 498 19.16 -17.91 8.15
CA SER A 498 19.27 -18.53 6.83
C SER A 498 17.90 -18.85 6.24
N THR A 499 17.79 -18.81 4.90
CA THR A 499 16.56 -19.18 4.17
C THR A 499 16.81 -20.37 3.25
N ALA A 500 15.84 -21.28 3.13
CA ALA A 500 15.87 -22.43 2.22
C ALA A 500 15.02 -22.18 0.94
N TYR A 501 14.57 -23.24 0.26
CA TYR A 501 13.76 -23.14 -0.96
C TYR A 501 12.55 -24.10 -0.97
N TYR A 502 11.40 -23.60 -1.41
CA TYR A 502 10.15 -24.35 -1.66
C TYR A 502 9.48 -23.90 -2.95
N ASN A 503 8.76 -24.82 -3.60
CA ASN A 503 7.82 -24.53 -4.69
C ASN A 503 6.56 -25.42 -4.59
N PRO A 504 5.47 -25.14 -5.31
CA PRO A 504 4.20 -25.87 -5.18
C PRO A 504 4.12 -27.14 -6.04
N LEU A 505 5.24 -27.56 -6.63
CA LEU A 505 5.29 -28.67 -7.58
C LEU A 505 5.91 -29.89 -6.90
N VAL A 506 5.43 -31.08 -7.23
CA VAL A 506 5.99 -32.34 -6.72
C VAL A 506 6.42 -33.18 -7.90
N THR A 507 7.70 -33.55 -7.94
CA THR A 507 8.20 -34.39 -9.04
C THR A 507 7.77 -35.84 -8.87
N THR A 508 7.45 -36.50 -9.98
CA THR A 508 7.09 -37.93 -10.03
C THR A 508 8.20 -38.84 -9.49
N THR A 509 9.46 -38.36 -9.50
CA THR A 509 10.61 -39.10 -8.96
C THR A 509 10.77 -38.97 -7.45
N PHE A 510 10.03 -38.08 -6.77
CA PHE A 510 10.04 -37.97 -5.32
C PHE A 510 9.15 -39.05 -4.71
N ASN A 511 9.64 -40.29 -4.81
CA ASN A 511 8.94 -41.51 -4.40
C ASN A 511 8.47 -41.42 -2.94
N GLY A 512 7.24 -41.86 -2.68
CA GLY A 512 6.59 -41.72 -1.38
C GLY A 512 5.73 -40.46 -1.30
N THR A 513 6.32 -39.27 -1.38
CA THR A 513 5.59 -37.99 -1.37
C THR A 513 4.64 -37.88 -2.57
N TYR A 514 5.15 -38.13 -3.78
CA TYR A 514 4.32 -38.12 -4.97
C TYR A 514 3.21 -39.18 -4.93
N ASN A 515 3.57 -40.43 -4.61
CA ASN A 515 2.62 -41.56 -4.56
C ASN A 515 1.51 -41.33 -3.52
N TYR A 516 1.83 -40.71 -2.39
CA TYR A 516 0.84 -40.33 -1.39
C TYR A 516 -0.10 -39.24 -1.90
N GLY A 517 0.45 -38.17 -2.50
CA GLY A 517 -0.34 -37.09 -3.10
C GLY A 517 -1.29 -37.58 -4.19
N ASP A 518 -0.82 -38.47 -5.07
CA ASP A 518 -1.64 -39.08 -6.14
C ASP A 518 -2.75 -39.97 -5.57
N LYS A 519 -2.42 -40.85 -4.61
CA LYS A 519 -3.39 -41.73 -3.93
C LYS A 519 -4.49 -40.93 -3.22
N MET A 520 -4.12 -39.83 -2.58
CA MET A 520 -5.03 -38.98 -1.81
C MET A 520 -5.74 -37.92 -2.67
N LYS A 521 -5.42 -37.82 -3.97
CA LYS A 521 -5.95 -36.79 -4.89
C LYS A 521 -5.69 -35.37 -4.39
N TYR A 522 -4.45 -35.12 -3.97
CA TYR A 522 -3.99 -33.81 -3.49
C TYR A 522 -3.37 -32.93 -4.58
N PHE A 523 -3.29 -33.43 -5.81
CA PHE A 523 -2.88 -32.66 -6.97
C PHE A 523 -4.09 -32.20 -7.78
N THR A 524 -3.93 -31.13 -8.56
CA THR A 524 -4.90 -30.79 -9.61
C THR A 524 -5.07 -31.97 -10.56
N LEU A 525 -6.26 -32.17 -11.11
CA LEU A 525 -6.60 -33.33 -11.91
C LEU A 525 -6.73 -32.99 -13.39
N ASN A 526 -6.53 -33.98 -14.26
CA ASN A 526 -6.93 -33.89 -15.66
C ASN A 526 -8.42 -34.23 -15.84
N LYS A 527 -8.93 -34.08 -17.06
CA LYS A 527 -10.33 -34.41 -17.43
C LYS A 527 -10.74 -35.88 -17.18
N HIS A 528 -9.78 -36.77 -16.93
CA HIS A 528 -10.01 -38.20 -16.64
C HIS A 528 -9.95 -38.51 -15.13
N GLY A 529 -9.80 -37.50 -14.26
CA GLY A 529 -9.73 -37.68 -12.79
C GLY A 529 -8.39 -38.22 -12.29
N GLN A 530 -7.36 -38.19 -13.11
CA GLN A 530 -5.98 -38.55 -12.74
C GLN A 530 -5.21 -37.30 -12.35
N SER A 531 -4.17 -37.42 -11.52
CA SER A 531 -3.28 -36.29 -11.21
C SER A 531 -2.73 -35.69 -12.50
N TYR A 532 -2.87 -34.38 -12.63
CA TYR A 532 -2.42 -33.64 -13.80
C TYR A 532 -0.90 -33.59 -13.80
N GLN A 533 -0.28 -34.28 -14.75
CA GLN A 533 1.16 -34.32 -14.93
C GLN A 533 1.57 -33.46 -16.12
N TYR A 534 2.63 -32.68 -15.97
CA TYR A 534 3.23 -31.92 -17.06
C TYR A 534 4.75 -31.81 -16.90
N ASP A 535 5.37 -31.45 -18.01
CA ASP A 535 6.80 -31.23 -18.12
C ASP A 535 7.13 -29.81 -17.68
N TYR A 536 8.07 -29.70 -16.76
CA TYR A 536 8.52 -28.44 -16.21
C TYR A 536 10.05 -28.35 -16.28
N ILE A 537 10.59 -27.24 -16.82
CA ILE A 537 12.01 -27.02 -17.06
C ILE A 537 12.49 -25.91 -16.13
N ALA A 538 13.26 -26.29 -15.09
CA ALA A 538 14.04 -25.36 -14.28
C ALA A 538 15.52 -25.44 -14.67
N ALA A 539 16.40 -25.95 -13.79
CA ALA A 539 17.79 -26.27 -14.12
C ALA A 539 17.91 -27.56 -14.96
N LYS A 540 16.87 -28.40 -14.91
CA LYS A 540 16.69 -29.63 -15.67
C LYS A 540 15.20 -29.86 -15.92
N LEU A 541 14.89 -30.84 -16.76
CA LEU A 541 13.52 -31.29 -16.98
C LEU A 541 13.03 -32.10 -15.76
N PHE A 542 11.85 -31.73 -15.25
CA PHE A 542 11.10 -32.46 -14.24
C PHE A 542 9.73 -32.84 -14.80
N HIS A 543 9.26 -34.05 -14.48
CA HIS A 543 7.86 -34.40 -14.60
C HIS A 543 7.20 -34.16 -13.25
N VAL A 544 6.17 -33.31 -13.21
CA VAL A 544 5.59 -32.82 -11.94
C VAL A 544 4.07 -32.90 -11.93
N SER A 545 3.50 -32.88 -10.73
CA SER A 545 2.11 -32.51 -10.48
C SER A 545 2.05 -31.30 -9.56
N GLN A 546 1.05 -30.43 -9.79
CA GLN A 546 0.81 -29.23 -9.01
C GLN A 546 -0.08 -29.53 -7.80
N VAL A 547 0.31 -29.10 -6.60
CA VAL A 547 -0.51 -29.23 -5.39
C VAL A 547 -1.80 -28.42 -5.53
N ASP A 548 -2.93 -29.01 -5.17
CA ASP A 548 -4.23 -28.33 -5.22
C ASP A 548 -4.53 -27.59 -3.90
N PHE A 549 -4.19 -26.30 -3.83
CA PHE A 549 -4.47 -25.46 -2.66
C PHE A 549 -5.95 -25.09 -2.47
N THR A 550 -6.84 -25.51 -3.36
CA THR A 550 -8.29 -25.44 -3.10
C THR A 550 -8.76 -26.57 -2.20
N ASN A 551 -7.99 -27.66 -2.12
CA ASN A 551 -8.23 -28.79 -1.24
C ASN A 551 -7.58 -28.52 0.13
N TYR A 552 -8.41 -28.40 1.16
CA TYR A 552 -7.94 -28.15 2.53
C TYR A 552 -6.93 -29.21 3.02
N ASN A 553 -7.20 -30.49 2.75
CA ASN A 553 -6.33 -31.58 3.20
C ASN A 553 -4.99 -31.59 2.45
N ALA A 554 -5.00 -31.26 1.14
CA ALA A 554 -3.78 -31.09 0.36
C ALA A 554 -2.94 -29.91 0.88
N THR A 555 -3.60 -28.80 1.23
CA THR A 555 -2.97 -27.62 1.82
C THR A 555 -2.30 -27.95 3.15
N GLN A 556 -2.99 -28.66 4.05
CA GLN A 556 -2.42 -29.10 5.33
C GLN A 556 -1.26 -30.09 5.12
N TRP A 557 -1.40 -31.02 4.18
CA TRP A 557 -0.36 -31.97 3.83
C TRP A 557 0.91 -31.28 3.31
N TYR A 558 0.78 -30.32 2.39
CA TYR A 558 1.91 -29.54 1.89
C TYR A 558 2.54 -28.71 3.01
N SER A 559 1.72 -28.01 3.80
CA SER A 559 2.18 -27.16 4.90
C SER A 559 2.96 -27.92 5.96
N HIS A 560 2.65 -29.21 6.18
CA HIS A 560 3.41 -30.06 7.11
C HIS A 560 4.90 -30.16 6.73
N TYR A 561 5.25 -30.06 5.44
CA TYR A 561 6.65 -30.14 5.02
C TYR A 561 7.48 -28.92 5.43
N PHE A 562 6.86 -27.78 5.76
CA PHE A 562 7.58 -26.63 6.31
C PHE A 562 8.28 -26.96 7.64
N HIS A 563 7.76 -27.92 8.40
CA HIS A 563 8.48 -28.42 9.59
C HIS A 563 9.86 -28.99 9.25
N SER A 564 10.09 -29.47 8.03
CA SER A 564 11.42 -29.96 7.63
C SER A 564 12.47 -28.86 7.71
N ALA A 565 12.17 -27.68 7.17
CA ALA A 565 13.05 -26.51 7.25
C ALA A 565 13.17 -25.97 8.69
N LEU A 566 12.05 -25.90 9.42
CA LEU A 566 12.05 -25.44 10.81
C LEU A 566 12.85 -26.37 11.75
N ASN A 567 12.78 -27.69 11.53
CA ASN A 567 13.50 -28.69 12.34
C ASN A 567 15.01 -28.59 12.19
N VAL A 568 15.51 -28.07 11.06
CA VAL A 568 16.93 -27.75 10.85
C VAL A 568 17.23 -26.27 11.05
N GLN A 569 16.31 -25.52 11.68
CA GLN A 569 16.46 -24.12 12.11
C GLN A 569 16.62 -23.08 10.99
N TYR A 570 16.12 -23.34 9.78
CA TYR A 570 15.93 -22.25 8.82
C TYR A 570 14.93 -21.23 9.35
N LYS A 571 15.20 -19.96 9.02
CA LYS A 571 14.38 -18.80 9.37
C LYS A 571 13.53 -18.31 8.21
N GLY A 572 13.40 -19.11 7.16
CA GLY A 572 12.63 -18.70 6.00
C GLY A 572 12.92 -19.50 4.75
N TRP A 573 12.35 -19.07 3.64
CA TRP A 573 12.61 -19.65 2.33
C TRP A 573 12.21 -18.74 1.17
N MET A 574 12.89 -18.90 0.04
CA MET A 574 12.33 -18.55 -1.26
C MET A 574 11.12 -19.45 -1.50
N TYR A 575 9.97 -18.84 -1.79
CA TYR A 575 8.69 -19.52 -2.00
C TYR A 575 8.27 -19.31 -3.45
N ASP A 576 8.93 -20.07 -4.30
CA ASP A 576 9.02 -19.85 -5.75
C ASP A 576 7.77 -20.38 -6.49
N TYR A 577 7.56 -19.86 -7.68
CA TYR A 577 6.47 -20.15 -8.62
C TYR A 577 5.06 -19.74 -8.15
N GLY A 578 4.05 -20.25 -8.86
CA GLY A 578 2.62 -19.94 -8.73
C GLY A 578 1.92 -19.74 -10.07
N GLU A 579 2.67 -19.50 -11.13
CA GLU A 579 2.26 -18.96 -12.44
C GLU A 579 1.99 -20.02 -13.53
N TYR A 580 2.04 -21.30 -13.19
CA TYR A 580 1.99 -22.38 -14.20
C TYR A 580 0.77 -23.28 -14.11
N THR A 581 -0.32 -22.86 -13.46
CA THR A 581 -1.52 -23.69 -13.41
C THR A 581 -2.04 -23.96 -14.83
N PRO A 582 -2.05 -25.23 -15.30
CA PRO A 582 -2.45 -25.54 -16.66
C PRO A 582 -3.92 -25.20 -16.89
N TYR A 583 -4.25 -24.59 -18.03
CA TYR A 583 -5.58 -24.04 -18.29
C TYR A 583 -6.72 -25.07 -18.24
N ASP A 584 -6.43 -26.34 -18.57
CA ASP A 584 -7.37 -27.47 -18.60
C ASP A 584 -7.26 -28.39 -17.37
N SER A 585 -6.41 -28.03 -16.39
CA SER A 585 -6.41 -28.69 -15.09
C SER A 585 -7.73 -28.43 -14.35
N ILE A 586 -8.12 -29.34 -13.46
CA ILE A 586 -9.34 -29.27 -12.67
C ILE A 586 -8.96 -29.32 -11.19
N ASN A 587 -9.37 -28.31 -10.43
CA ASN A 587 -9.15 -28.27 -8.98
C ASN A 587 -10.27 -28.99 -8.21
N SER A 588 -10.14 -29.13 -6.89
CA SER A 588 -11.11 -29.83 -6.04
C SER A 588 -12.48 -29.13 -5.94
N ARG A 589 -12.57 -27.86 -6.33
CA ARG A 589 -13.84 -27.12 -6.48
C ARG A 589 -14.52 -27.40 -7.84
N GLY A 590 -13.91 -28.22 -8.70
CA GLY A 590 -14.41 -28.51 -10.05
C GLY A 590 -14.18 -27.38 -11.05
N GLN A 591 -13.34 -26.40 -10.72
CA GLN A 591 -13.02 -25.28 -11.61
C GLN A 591 -11.83 -25.64 -12.49
N THR A 592 -11.86 -25.17 -13.75
CA THR A 592 -10.73 -25.33 -14.67
C THR A 592 -9.62 -24.32 -14.37
N GLY A 593 -8.40 -24.60 -14.84
CA GLY A 593 -7.29 -23.67 -14.77
C GLY A 593 -7.60 -22.29 -15.38
N LEU A 594 -8.41 -22.20 -16.43
CA LEU A 594 -8.89 -20.92 -16.98
C LEU A 594 -9.55 -20.01 -15.94
N ARG A 595 -10.20 -20.58 -14.91
CA ARG A 595 -10.83 -19.85 -13.81
C ARG A 595 -9.87 -19.57 -12.65
N SER A 596 -9.03 -20.55 -12.30
CA SER A 596 -8.27 -20.57 -11.05
C SER A 596 -6.78 -20.26 -11.20
N HIS A 597 -6.27 -20.11 -12.43
CA HIS A 597 -4.85 -19.86 -12.67
C HIS A 597 -4.35 -18.61 -11.95
N ASN A 598 -5.02 -17.46 -12.12
CA ASN A 598 -4.67 -16.23 -11.40
C ASN A 598 -4.98 -16.31 -9.88
N GLU A 599 -5.83 -17.23 -9.43
CA GLU A 599 -6.10 -17.45 -7.99
C GLU A 599 -4.96 -18.26 -7.34
N TYR A 600 -4.24 -19.06 -8.12
CA TYR A 600 -3.29 -20.04 -7.60
C TYR A 600 -2.14 -19.44 -6.78
N PRO A 601 -1.41 -18.39 -7.23
CA PRO A 601 -0.36 -17.77 -6.43
C PRO A 601 -0.85 -17.29 -5.06
N LEU A 602 -2.06 -16.71 -5.01
CA LEU A 602 -2.68 -16.24 -3.78
C LEU A 602 -2.92 -17.38 -2.78
N LEU A 603 -3.51 -18.50 -3.23
CA LEU A 603 -3.78 -19.64 -2.35
C LEU A 603 -2.50 -20.29 -1.87
N TYR A 604 -1.50 -20.39 -2.74
CA TYR A 604 -0.19 -20.91 -2.41
C TYR A 604 0.49 -20.09 -1.30
N GLN A 605 0.51 -18.77 -1.44
CA GLN A 605 1.04 -17.83 -0.44
C GLN A 605 0.28 -17.88 0.87
N LYS A 606 -1.05 -17.92 0.80
CA LYS A 606 -1.91 -17.99 1.97
C LYS A 606 -1.61 -19.24 2.81
N ALA A 607 -1.31 -20.38 2.18
CA ALA A 607 -0.91 -21.60 2.90
C ALA A 607 0.35 -21.40 3.77
N CYS A 608 1.37 -20.72 3.23
CA CYS A 608 2.59 -20.38 3.96
C CYS A 608 2.32 -19.36 5.08
N PHE A 609 1.57 -18.30 4.76
CA PHE A 609 1.16 -17.28 5.72
C PHE A 609 0.41 -17.89 6.91
N ASP A 610 -0.62 -18.69 6.64
CA ASP A 610 -1.43 -19.33 7.68
C ASP A 610 -0.55 -20.24 8.56
N PHE A 611 0.34 -21.04 7.96
CA PHE A 611 1.24 -21.93 8.71
C PHE A 611 2.19 -21.18 9.64
N LEU A 612 2.80 -20.09 9.17
CA LEU A 612 3.76 -19.33 9.98
C LEU A 612 3.08 -18.47 11.05
N THR A 613 1.81 -18.09 10.85
CA THR A 613 1.03 -17.26 11.79
C THR A 613 0.11 -18.06 12.71
N GLN A 614 -0.08 -19.37 12.49
CA GLN A 614 -1.04 -20.20 13.23
C GLN A 614 -0.89 -20.19 14.76
N ASN A 615 0.32 -19.92 15.27
CA ASN A 615 0.63 -19.91 16.71
C ASN A 615 0.64 -18.49 17.31
N GLN A 616 0.35 -17.45 16.53
CA GLN A 616 0.21 -16.09 17.06
C GLN A 616 -1.12 -15.99 17.80
N THR A 617 -1.05 -15.74 19.12
CA THR A 617 -2.24 -15.70 20.00
C THR A 617 -3.00 -14.36 19.95
N GLN A 618 -2.45 -13.36 19.25
CA GLN A 618 -3.04 -12.04 19.04
C GLN A 618 -2.77 -11.61 17.60
N GLU A 619 -3.69 -10.85 17.00
CA GLU A 619 -3.41 -10.16 15.74
C GLU A 619 -2.24 -9.20 15.96
N THR A 620 -1.18 -9.35 15.17
CA THR A 620 -0.01 -8.50 15.24
C THR A 620 0.27 -7.88 13.88
N ASN A 621 0.82 -6.67 13.88
CA ASN A 621 1.21 -5.96 12.65
C ASN A 621 2.58 -6.42 12.11
N TYR A 622 3.22 -7.38 12.79
CA TYR A 622 4.57 -7.84 12.51
C TYR A 622 4.55 -9.30 12.08
N ALA A 623 5.36 -9.63 11.09
CA ALA A 623 5.62 -11.02 10.75
C ALA A 623 6.24 -11.71 11.99
N PRO A 624 5.96 -13.01 12.19
CA PRO A 624 6.81 -13.88 12.99
C PRO A 624 8.30 -13.70 12.66
N ASP A 625 9.18 -14.26 13.50
CA ASP A 625 10.63 -14.26 13.26
C ASP A 625 11.05 -15.25 12.14
N TYR A 626 10.39 -15.11 10.98
CA TYR A 626 10.57 -15.88 9.76
C TYR A 626 10.44 -14.94 8.55
N LEU A 627 11.00 -15.34 7.42
CA LEU A 627 10.81 -14.64 6.14
C LEU A 627 10.47 -15.61 5.01
N PHE A 628 9.45 -15.32 4.23
CA PHE A 628 9.31 -15.92 2.91
C PHE A 628 9.07 -14.84 1.87
N TYR A 629 9.55 -15.10 0.67
CA TYR A 629 9.51 -14.17 -0.44
C TYR A 629 9.18 -14.88 -1.73
N VAL A 630 8.45 -14.20 -2.61
CA VAL A 630 7.82 -14.78 -3.81
C VAL A 630 8.13 -13.94 -5.04
N ARG A 631 8.06 -14.55 -6.22
CA ARG A 631 8.04 -13.82 -7.50
C ARG A 631 6.65 -13.69 -8.06
N SER A 632 5.80 -14.69 -7.87
CA SER A 632 4.48 -14.73 -8.50
C SER A 632 3.41 -14.25 -7.56
N GLY A 633 2.33 -13.71 -8.10
CA GLY A 633 1.25 -13.14 -7.30
C GLY A 633 0.08 -12.69 -8.15
N TYR A 634 -1.00 -12.31 -7.48
CA TYR A 634 -2.16 -11.71 -8.11
C TYR A 634 -2.91 -10.83 -7.10
N LEU A 635 -4.08 -10.30 -7.46
CA LEU A 635 -4.94 -9.56 -6.54
C LEU A 635 -5.20 -10.34 -5.25
N GLY A 636 -4.90 -9.73 -4.11
CA GLY A 636 -4.99 -10.32 -2.76
C GLY A 636 -3.63 -10.75 -2.19
N SER A 637 -2.63 -11.01 -3.03
CA SER A 637 -1.27 -11.38 -2.61
C SER A 637 -0.61 -10.32 -1.72
N GLN A 638 -1.05 -9.06 -1.80
CA GLN A 638 -0.57 -7.94 -0.98
C GLN A 638 -0.61 -8.23 0.51
N LYS A 639 -1.65 -8.93 0.98
CA LYS A 639 -1.83 -9.28 2.39
C LYS A 639 -0.94 -10.43 2.84
N TYR A 640 -0.76 -11.41 1.96
CA TYR A 640 -0.21 -12.72 2.31
C TYR A 640 1.27 -12.89 1.97
N THR A 641 1.93 -11.86 1.46
CA THR A 641 3.35 -11.92 1.06
C THR A 641 4.17 -10.97 1.90
N TRP A 642 5.27 -11.43 2.51
CA TRP A 642 6.16 -10.54 3.30
C TRP A 642 7.17 -9.81 2.43
N ALA A 643 7.73 -10.46 1.41
CA ALA A 643 8.60 -9.83 0.43
C ALA A 643 8.34 -10.32 -1.00
N HIS A 644 8.62 -9.44 -1.96
CA HIS A 644 8.54 -9.72 -3.38
C HIS A 644 9.94 -9.64 -4.00
N TRP A 645 10.32 -10.60 -4.85
CA TRP A 645 11.47 -10.45 -5.73
C TRP A 645 11.02 -10.43 -7.18
N THR A 646 11.68 -9.66 -8.03
CA THR A 646 11.22 -9.37 -9.39
C THR A 646 11.42 -10.50 -10.41
N GLY A 647 11.62 -11.74 -9.94
CA GLY A 647 11.77 -12.92 -10.79
C GLY A 647 13.17 -13.05 -11.39
N ASP A 648 13.25 -13.50 -12.64
CA ASP A 648 14.50 -13.97 -13.24
C ASP A 648 15.06 -12.95 -14.27
N PRO A 649 15.66 -11.83 -13.84
CA PRO A 649 16.17 -10.83 -14.76
C PRO A 649 17.32 -11.34 -15.63
N SER A 650 17.46 -10.78 -16.83
CA SER A 650 18.68 -10.97 -17.62
C SER A 650 19.86 -10.25 -16.94
N SER A 651 21.04 -10.84 -16.99
CA SER A 651 22.28 -10.27 -16.46
C SER A 651 22.86 -9.24 -17.43
N ASP A 652 22.07 -8.23 -17.79
CA ASP A 652 22.42 -7.20 -18.78
C ASP A 652 21.75 -5.84 -18.51
N TRP A 653 21.88 -4.93 -19.48
CA TRP A 653 21.36 -3.56 -19.46
C TRP A 653 20.08 -3.37 -20.29
N THR A 654 19.35 -4.45 -20.62
CA THR A 654 18.20 -4.36 -21.52
C THR A 654 16.96 -3.81 -20.82
N ASP A 655 16.17 -2.99 -21.52
CA ASP A 655 14.90 -2.44 -21.00
C ASP A 655 13.79 -3.49 -20.86
N ALA A 656 13.99 -4.71 -21.37
CA ALA A 656 12.98 -5.78 -21.33
C ALA A 656 13.05 -6.57 -20.02
N SER A 657 14.25 -6.84 -19.50
CA SER A 657 14.45 -7.69 -18.32
C SER A 657 15.74 -7.41 -17.54
N GLY A 658 16.65 -6.59 -18.05
CA GLY A 658 17.89 -6.24 -17.38
C GLY A 658 17.68 -5.24 -16.24
N LEU A 659 18.78 -4.68 -15.73
CA LEU A 659 18.77 -3.70 -14.63
C LEU A 659 17.71 -2.59 -14.75
N PRO A 660 17.54 -1.86 -15.89
CA PRO A 660 16.54 -0.79 -15.98
C PRO A 660 15.11 -1.30 -15.77
N ALA A 661 14.77 -2.47 -16.31
CA ALA A 661 13.45 -3.07 -16.18
C ALA A 661 13.09 -3.37 -14.71
N GLN A 662 14.09 -3.70 -13.88
CA GLN A 662 13.89 -4.01 -12.47
C GLN A 662 13.53 -2.78 -11.64
N ILE A 663 14.02 -1.59 -12.02
CA ILE A 663 13.61 -0.34 -11.38
C ILE A 663 12.13 -0.10 -11.64
N VAL A 664 11.69 -0.29 -12.88
CA VAL A 664 10.28 -0.15 -13.30
C VAL A 664 9.38 -1.16 -12.57
N ALA A 665 9.82 -2.41 -12.47
CA ALA A 665 9.12 -3.49 -11.78
C ALA A 665 8.88 -3.16 -10.30
N MET A 666 9.92 -2.73 -9.58
CA MET A 666 9.80 -2.36 -8.16
C MET A 666 8.92 -1.14 -7.93
N LEU A 667 8.90 -0.16 -8.84
CA LEU A 667 8.03 1.01 -8.72
C LEU A 667 6.55 0.68 -8.99
N SER A 668 6.27 -0.14 -10.01
CA SER A 668 4.90 -0.53 -10.38
C SER A 668 4.27 -1.45 -9.34
N ILE A 669 5.00 -2.45 -8.83
CA ILE A 669 4.51 -3.36 -7.79
C ILE A 669 4.32 -2.64 -6.45
N GLY A 670 5.18 -1.66 -6.15
CA GLY A 670 5.05 -0.78 -4.99
C GLY A 670 3.75 0.01 -4.99
N ILE A 671 3.40 0.67 -6.10
CA ILE A 671 2.11 1.38 -6.28
C ILE A 671 0.92 0.42 -6.15
N SER A 672 1.12 -0.84 -6.51
CA SER A 672 0.09 -1.89 -6.48
C SER A 672 -0.09 -2.52 -5.08
N GLY A 673 0.61 -2.02 -4.06
CA GLY A 673 0.41 -2.33 -2.64
C GLY A 673 1.33 -3.41 -2.08
N MET A 674 2.47 -3.70 -2.72
CA MET A 674 3.51 -4.59 -2.16
C MET A 674 4.78 -3.77 -1.87
N PRO A 675 4.93 -3.24 -0.63
CA PRO A 675 5.92 -2.20 -0.32
C PRO A 675 7.37 -2.69 -0.21
N PHE A 676 7.57 -4.00 -0.01
CA PHE A 676 8.87 -4.61 0.24
C PHE A 676 9.29 -5.50 -0.96
N SER A 677 9.86 -4.86 -1.97
CA SER A 677 10.31 -5.50 -3.21
C SER A 677 11.82 -5.32 -3.45
N GLY A 678 12.47 -6.33 -4.00
CA GLY A 678 13.89 -6.33 -4.37
C GLY A 678 14.13 -7.08 -5.67
N SER A 679 15.36 -7.02 -6.18
CA SER A 679 15.77 -7.69 -7.42
C SER A 679 17.09 -8.41 -7.19
N ASP A 680 17.32 -9.48 -7.95
CA ASP A 680 18.56 -10.25 -7.93
C ASP A 680 19.73 -9.41 -8.43
N ILE A 681 20.62 -9.01 -7.51
CA ILE A 681 21.79 -8.18 -7.84
C ILE A 681 22.69 -8.98 -8.80
N GLY A 682 22.90 -8.42 -9.99
CA GLY A 682 23.70 -9.03 -11.05
C GLY A 682 22.91 -9.89 -12.04
N GLY A 683 21.58 -9.92 -11.98
CA GLY A 683 20.74 -10.70 -12.88
C GLY A 683 20.54 -12.15 -12.42
N PHE A 684 19.81 -12.97 -13.18
CA PHE A 684 19.68 -14.41 -12.98
C PHE A 684 20.03 -15.20 -14.25
N GLU A 685 19.71 -14.69 -15.44
CA GLU A 685 19.89 -15.40 -16.71
C GLU A 685 20.92 -14.74 -17.66
N TRP A 686 21.71 -15.54 -18.39
CA TRP A 686 22.66 -15.04 -19.40
C TRP A 686 23.02 -16.07 -20.51
N TYR A 687 22.02 -16.54 -21.27
CA TYR A 687 22.26 -17.58 -22.28
C TYR A 687 22.97 -17.12 -23.57
N THR A 688 22.82 -15.85 -23.96
CA THR A 688 23.28 -15.32 -25.26
C THR A 688 24.31 -14.20 -25.13
N GLY A 689 24.64 -13.78 -23.91
CA GLY A 689 25.61 -12.74 -23.59
C GLY A 689 26.54 -13.16 -22.45
N PRO A 690 27.61 -12.40 -22.19
CA PRO A 690 28.42 -12.62 -21.01
C PRO A 690 27.56 -12.37 -19.77
N SER A 691 27.82 -13.12 -18.70
CA SER A 691 27.29 -12.79 -17.37
C SER A 691 27.66 -11.36 -16.95
N ALA A 692 26.97 -10.85 -15.93
CA ALA A 692 27.25 -9.52 -15.37
C ALA A 692 28.76 -9.31 -15.13
N ASP A 693 29.29 -8.22 -15.67
CA ASP A 693 30.63 -7.73 -15.38
C ASP A 693 30.66 -6.93 -14.07
N GLU A 694 31.84 -6.44 -13.69
CA GLU A 694 31.99 -5.64 -12.47
C GLU A 694 31.12 -4.37 -12.51
N GLU A 695 31.02 -3.69 -13.66
CA GLU A 695 30.23 -2.46 -13.76
C GLU A 695 28.76 -2.73 -13.51
N LEU A 696 28.17 -3.69 -14.24
CA LEU A 696 26.76 -4.04 -14.08
C LEU A 696 26.46 -4.51 -12.66
N TRP A 697 27.29 -5.39 -12.10
CA TRP A 697 27.10 -5.91 -10.75
C TRP A 697 27.18 -4.80 -9.69
N VAL A 698 28.13 -3.87 -9.81
CA VAL A 698 28.24 -2.72 -8.91
C VAL A 698 27.04 -1.78 -9.04
N ARG A 699 26.61 -1.44 -10.27
CA ARG A 699 25.42 -0.57 -10.47
C ARG A 699 24.14 -1.21 -9.95
N TRP A 700 24.02 -2.53 -10.02
CA TRP A 700 22.90 -3.26 -9.45
C TRP A 700 22.98 -3.32 -7.92
N SER A 701 24.19 -3.44 -7.36
CA SER A 701 24.41 -3.38 -5.90
C SER A 701 24.03 -2.02 -5.32
N GLN A 702 24.31 -0.95 -6.07
CA GLN A 702 23.87 0.41 -5.77
C GLN A 702 22.34 0.53 -5.73
N LEU A 703 21.64 -0.04 -6.72
CA LEU A 703 20.18 -0.12 -6.73
C LEU A 703 19.66 -0.90 -5.51
N GLY A 704 20.21 -2.10 -5.25
CA GLY A 704 19.80 -2.96 -4.14
C GLY A 704 19.93 -2.31 -2.76
N CYS A 705 20.92 -1.44 -2.55
CA CYS A 705 21.05 -0.65 -1.33
C CYS A 705 19.80 0.21 -1.04
N PHE A 706 19.19 0.75 -2.11
CA PHE A 706 18.01 1.61 -2.09
C PHE A 706 16.73 0.91 -2.59
N SER A 707 16.66 -0.41 -2.46
CA SER A 707 15.45 -1.23 -2.72
C SER A 707 14.73 -1.61 -1.43
N GLY A 708 13.62 -2.35 -1.52
CA GLY A 708 12.94 -2.91 -0.34
C GLY A 708 13.92 -3.72 0.53
N TYR A 709 14.72 -4.58 -0.09
CA TYR A 709 15.86 -5.31 0.51
C TYR A 709 17.03 -5.43 -0.48
N MET A 710 18.22 -5.72 0.05
CA MET A 710 19.48 -5.81 -0.70
C MET A 710 19.86 -7.28 -0.89
N HIS A 711 19.51 -7.84 -2.05
CA HIS A 711 19.58 -9.28 -2.35
C HIS A 711 20.68 -9.62 -3.36
N GLU A 712 21.82 -10.13 -2.88
CA GLU A 712 22.82 -10.68 -3.80
C GLU A 712 22.53 -12.14 -4.11
N GLN A 713 22.33 -12.40 -5.40
CA GLN A 713 22.07 -13.70 -5.95
C GLN A 713 23.37 -14.24 -6.57
N GLY A 714 24.09 -15.10 -5.86
CA GLY A 714 25.31 -15.73 -6.36
C GLY A 714 25.05 -16.76 -7.47
N GLY A 715 23.86 -17.40 -7.47
CA GLY A 715 23.46 -18.38 -8.47
C GLY A 715 22.91 -17.80 -9.78
N GLY A 716 22.40 -18.69 -10.63
CA GLY A 716 21.70 -18.34 -11.87
C GLY A 716 21.99 -19.31 -13.02
N LYS A 717 21.54 -18.97 -14.24
CA LYS A 717 21.67 -19.82 -15.43
C LYS A 717 22.34 -19.09 -16.59
N GLY A 718 23.47 -19.63 -17.06
CA GLY A 718 24.07 -19.19 -18.31
C GLY A 718 25.40 -19.88 -18.63
N ILE A 719 26.12 -19.32 -19.60
CA ILE A 719 27.25 -19.99 -20.29
C ILE A 719 28.65 -19.63 -19.75
N SER A 720 28.73 -18.72 -18.78
CA SER A 720 29.97 -18.20 -18.16
C SER A 720 29.82 -18.00 -16.65
N ARG A 721 30.91 -17.81 -15.90
CA ARG A 721 30.84 -17.50 -14.46
C ARG A 721 30.36 -16.08 -14.22
N LYS A 722 29.36 -15.92 -13.35
CA LYS A 722 28.78 -14.63 -12.94
C LYS A 722 29.67 -13.87 -11.95
N THR A 723 29.69 -12.53 -12.06
CA THR A 723 30.33 -11.68 -11.04
C THR A 723 29.53 -11.71 -9.74
N HIS A 724 30.22 -11.61 -8.62
CA HIS A 724 29.71 -11.76 -7.26
C HIS A 724 30.56 -10.93 -6.30
N ILE A 725 30.23 -10.90 -5.01
CA ILE A 725 30.87 -10.04 -3.98
C ILE A 725 32.41 -10.07 -4.00
N PHE A 726 33.03 -11.24 -4.22
CA PHE A 726 34.49 -11.40 -4.27
C PHE A 726 35.04 -11.60 -5.68
N GLY A 727 34.29 -11.22 -6.71
CA GLY A 727 34.71 -11.32 -8.11
C GLY A 727 35.89 -10.40 -8.46
N THR A 728 35.90 -9.19 -7.91
CA THR A 728 36.98 -8.21 -8.06
C THR A 728 37.26 -7.51 -6.73
N LYS A 729 38.51 -7.07 -6.51
CA LYS A 729 38.87 -6.32 -5.31
C LYS A 729 38.10 -5.01 -5.17
N ASN A 730 37.89 -4.32 -6.30
CA ASN A 730 37.20 -3.03 -6.32
C ASN A 730 35.69 -3.21 -6.09
N GLY A 731 35.06 -4.20 -6.72
CA GLY A 731 33.67 -4.61 -6.44
C GLY A 731 33.44 -4.96 -4.97
N THR A 732 34.34 -5.73 -4.34
CA THR A 732 34.26 -6.04 -2.90
C THR A 732 34.26 -4.77 -2.03
N LYS A 733 35.14 -3.81 -2.32
CA LYS A 733 35.19 -2.52 -1.60
C LYS A 733 33.91 -1.72 -1.77
N ILE A 734 33.39 -1.64 -3.00
CA ILE A 734 32.16 -0.89 -3.28
C ILE A 734 30.96 -1.57 -2.61
N TRP A 735 30.87 -2.91 -2.64
CA TRP A 735 29.86 -3.64 -1.91
C TRP A 735 29.91 -3.37 -0.41
N ARG A 736 31.11 -3.42 0.21
CA ARG A 736 31.29 -3.09 1.62
C ARG A 736 30.71 -1.72 1.97
N LYS A 737 31.02 -0.69 1.17
CA LYS A 737 30.46 0.65 1.30
C LYS A 737 28.92 0.60 1.29
N PHE A 738 28.29 0.02 0.28
CA PHE A 738 26.82 0.00 0.20
C PHE A 738 26.14 -0.92 1.23
N ALA A 739 26.78 -2.02 1.64
CA ALA A 739 26.32 -2.88 2.72
C ALA A 739 26.37 -2.17 4.08
N LYS A 740 27.43 -1.40 4.35
CA LYS A 740 27.52 -0.52 5.54
C LYS A 740 26.46 0.58 5.51
N LEU A 741 26.26 1.23 4.37
CA LEU A 741 25.21 2.25 4.22
C LEU A 741 23.81 1.65 4.48
N ARG A 742 23.53 0.49 3.88
CA ARG A 742 22.26 -0.23 4.04
C ARG A 742 21.97 -0.55 5.50
N THR A 743 22.96 -1.14 6.19
CA THR A 743 22.84 -1.50 7.61
C THR A 743 22.66 -0.26 8.49
N GLN A 744 23.41 0.82 8.22
CA GLN A 744 23.26 2.08 8.95
C GLN A 744 21.88 2.72 8.71
N LEU A 745 21.35 2.71 7.48
CA LEU A 745 20.03 3.26 7.14
C LEU A 745 18.84 2.45 7.66
N PHE A 746 19.06 1.28 8.27
CA PHE A 746 17.99 0.42 8.80
C PHE A 746 16.88 1.17 9.57
N PRO A 747 17.17 2.12 10.49
CA PRO A 747 16.14 2.82 11.26
C PRO A 747 15.17 3.61 10.36
N TYR A 748 15.71 4.27 9.34
CA TYR A 748 14.92 4.96 8.32
C TYR A 748 14.09 3.97 7.48
N ILE A 749 14.73 2.91 6.97
CA ILE A 749 14.08 1.91 6.10
C ILE A 749 12.94 1.21 6.82
N TYR A 750 13.13 0.85 8.09
CA TYR A 750 12.12 0.19 8.90
C TYR A 750 10.95 1.15 9.23
N THR A 751 11.21 2.45 9.32
CA THR A 751 10.15 3.48 9.39
C THR A 751 9.33 3.51 8.11
N GLN A 752 9.96 3.41 6.95
CA GLN A 752 9.25 3.31 5.67
C GLN A 752 8.44 2.01 5.55
N ALA A 753 8.93 0.89 6.10
CA ALA A 753 8.17 -0.36 6.17
C ALA A 753 6.90 -0.23 7.03
N HIS A 754 6.96 0.51 8.15
CA HIS A 754 5.79 0.84 8.94
C HIS A 754 4.77 1.68 8.16
N ILE A 755 5.23 2.70 7.42
CA ILE A 755 4.35 3.48 6.54
C ILE A 755 3.70 2.57 5.49
N GLY A 756 4.45 1.64 4.91
CA GLY A 756 3.90 0.62 4.01
C GLY A 756 2.79 -0.22 4.63
N HIS A 757 2.92 -0.61 5.90
CA HIS A 757 1.89 -1.36 6.61
C HIS A 757 0.67 -0.51 7.03
N TYR A 758 0.87 0.72 7.52
CA TYR A 758 -0.22 1.55 8.05
C TYR A 758 -0.90 2.44 7.00
N GLU A 759 -0.22 2.75 5.91
CA GLU A 759 -0.72 3.64 4.85
C GLU A 759 -0.71 2.99 3.45
N GLY A 760 -0.02 1.86 3.27
CA GLY A 760 0.07 1.19 1.96
C GLY A 760 1.10 1.83 1.00
N LEU A 761 1.89 2.81 1.47
CA LEU A 761 2.87 3.49 0.62
C LEU A 761 4.18 2.68 0.52
N PRO A 762 4.72 2.45 -0.69
CA PRO A 762 5.90 1.62 -0.86
C PRO A 762 7.19 2.27 -0.35
N ILE A 763 8.22 1.47 -0.14
CA ILE A 763 9.56 1.97 0.22
C ILE A 763 10.20 2.66 -1.00
N MET A 764 10.12 2.07 -2.19
CA MET A 764 10.48 2.72 -3.45
C MET A 764 9.24 3.38 -4.06
N ARG A 765 9.28 4.69 -4.29
CA ARG A 765 8.12 5.50 -4.68
C ARG A 765 8.37 6.23 -5.98
N HIS A 766 7.51 6.00 -6.96
CA HIS A 766 7.46 6.84 -8.14
C HIS A 766 7.00 8.25 -7.76
N HIS A 767 7.48 9.28 -8.47
CA HIS A 767 7.18 10.69 -8.17
C HIS A 767 5.68 11.03 -8.13
N LEU A 768 4.84 10.21 -8.77
CA LEU A 768 3.37 10.28 -8.70
C LEU A 768 2.83 10.34 -7.26
N LEU A 769 3.47 9.63 -6.32
CA LEU A 769 2.98 9.56 -4.94
C LEU A 769 3.25 10.85 -4.16
N ASP A 770 4.24 11.63 -4.57
CA ASP A 770 4.85 12.65 -3.72
C ASP A 770 4.81 14.07 -4.33
N PHE A 771 4.55 14.17 -5.63
CA PHE A 771 4.66 15.43 -6.39
C PHE A 771 3.53 15.63 -7.38
N ASP A 772 3.02 16.86 -7.41
CA ASP A 772 2.14 17.38 -8.47
C ASP A 772 2.99 18.09 -9.54
N ASP A 773 3.90 17.35 -10.18
CA ASP A 773 4.85 17.85 -11.19
C ASP A 773 4.89 16.93 -12.41
N GLU A 774 4.18 17.31 -13.48
CA GLU A 774 4.07 16.52 -14.71
C GLU A 774 5.42 16.14 -15.33
N GLU A 775 6.46 16.97 -15.14
CA GLU A 775 7.79 16.67 -15.63
C GLU A 775 8.43 15.53 -14.83
N ALA A 776 8.27 15.52 -13.49
CA ALA A 776 8.77 14.45 -12.63
C ALA A 776 8.17 13.09 -12.99
N LEU A 777 6.91 13.05 -13.41
CA LEU A 777 6.21 11.82 -13.78
C LEU A 777 6.80 11.11 -15.02
N LYS A 778 7.61 11.80 -15.82
CA LYS A 778 8.29 11.21 -16.99
C LYS A 778 9.50 10.35 -16.60
N TYR A 779 10.00 10.49 -15.38
CA TYR A 779 11.23 9.85 -14.94
C TYR A 779 10.94 8.55 -14.17
N GLN A 780 10.98 7.42 -14.89
CA GLN A 780 10.69 6.08 -14.34
C GLN A 780 11.91 5.30 -13.83
N HIS A 781 13.11 5.89 -13.92
CA HIS A 781 14.36 5.27 -13.44
C HIS A 781 15.04 6.09 -12.33
N GLN A 782 14.36 7.10 -11.79
CA GLN A 782 14.69 7.76 -10.54
C GLN A 782 13.45 7.77 -9.66
N PHE A 783 13.64 7.68 -8.36
CA PHE A 783 12.54 7.46 -7.43
C PHE A 783 12.82 8.08 -6.08
N MET A 784 11.77 8.25 -5.29
CA MET A 784 11.88 8.53 -3.87
C MET A 784 12.11 7.21 -3.12
N PHE A 785 13.15 7.14 -2.30
CA PHE A 785 13.40 6.06 -1.35
C PHE A 785 12.88 6.51 0.02
N GLY A 786 11.67 6.08 0.36
CA GLY A 786 10.88 6.66 1.44
C GLY A 786 10.43 8.08 1.13
N GLU A 787 10.36 8.93 2.16
CA GLU A 787 9.84 10.29 2.03
C GLU A 787 10.91 11.34 1.71
N ASP A 788 12.15 11.07 2.11
CA ASP A 788 13.20 12.09 2.23
C ASP A 788 14.28 12.00 1.15
N LEU A 789 14.56 10.81 0.62
CA LEU A 789 15.69 10.56 -0.29
C LEU A 789 15.22 10.41 -1.73
N LEU A 790 15.85 11.11 -2.67
CA LEU A 790 15.72 10.87 -4.11
C LEU A 790 16.95 10.13 -4.61
N VAL A 791 16.73 8.99 -5.27
CA VAL A 791 17.78 8.12 -5.81
C VAL A 791 17.64 8.06 -7.33
N ALA A 792 18.75 8.24 -8.05
CA ALA A 792 18.79 8.08 -9.51
C ALA A 792 19.91 7.10 -9.91
N PRO A 793 19.64 5.78 -9.85
CA PRO A 793 20.61 4.75 -10.22
C PRO A 793 21.10 4.87 -11.65
N ILE A 794 22.35 4.44 -11.88
CA ILE A 794 22.91 4.35 -13.23
C ILE A 794 22.51 3.03 -13.85
N TYR A 795 21.72 3.10 -14.93
CA TYR A 795 21.17 1.94 -15.63
C TYR A 795 21.69 1.79 -17.07
N LYS A 796 22.82 2.44 -17.38
CA LYS A 796 23.51 2.32 -18.69
C LYS A 796 25.01 2.10 -18.47
N PRO A 797 25.68 1.32 -19.34
CA PRO A 797 27.11 1.03 -19.22
C PRO A 797 27.98 2.24 -19.56
N GLY A 798 29.19 2.30 -18.99
CA GLY A 798 30.22 3.30 -19.26
C GLY A 798 29.91 4.71 -18.76
N VAL A 799 28.91 4.88 -17.89
CA VAL A 799 28.44 6.20 -17.45
C VAL A 799 29.25 6.69 -16.24
N THR A 800 29.74 7.92 -16.35
CA THR A 800 30.48 8.63 -15.27
C THR A 800 29.83 9.95 -14.85
N THR A 801 28.81 10.41 -15.58
CA THR A 801 27.97 11.57 -15.25
C THR A 801 26.53 11.30 -15.65
N TRP A 802 25.56 11.80 -14.90
CA TRP A 802 24.14 11.50 -15.12
C TRP A 802 23.25 12.72 -14.98
N ASN A 803 22.15 12.76 -15.74
CA ASN A 803 21.15 13.80 -15.61
C ASN A 803 20.08 13.37 -14.60
N VAL A 804 19.82 14.21 -13.60
CA VAL A 804 18.81 13.98 -12.56
C VAL A 804 17.87 15.16 -12.52
N TYR A 805 16.57 14.89 -12.60
CA TYR A 805 15.55 15.92 -12.40
C TYR A 805 15.13 15.97 -10.94
N LEU A 806 15.20 17.16 -10.35
CA LEU A 806 14.72 17.42 -9.00
C LEU A 806 13.27 17.90 -9.07
N PRO A 807 12.29 17.15 -8.52
CA PRO A 807 10.87 17.53 -8.59
C PRO A 807 10.58 18.90 -7.95
N LYS A 808 9.59 19.61 -8.50
CA LYS A 808 9.08 20.87 -7.94
C LYS A 808 8.39 20.65 -6.59
N GLY A 809 8.29 21.73 -5.81
CA GLY A 809 7.57 21.76 -4.54
C GLY A 809 8.39 21.36 -3.31
N ARG A 810 9.64 20.92 -3.50
CA ARG A 810 10.61 20.67 -2.43
C ARG A 810 11.98 21.26 -2.81
N ASP A 811 12.72 21.64 -1.79
CA ASP A 811 14.13 21.99 -1.92
C ASP A 811 14.99 20.77 -1.59
N TRP A 812 16.14 20.68 -2.25
CA TRP A 812 16.97 19.48 -2.28
C TRP A 812 18.42 19.79 -1.93
N ILE A 813 19.11 18.79 -1.43
CA ILE A 813 20.54 18.82 -1.13
C ILE A 813 21.19 17.62 -1.83
N ASP A 814 22.16 17.88 -2.71
CA ASP A 814 22.98 16.83 -3.32
C ASP A 814 23.94 16.24 -2.29
N ILE A 815 23.80 14.95 -1.99
CA ILE A 815 24.70 14.23 -1.08
C ILE A 815 25.56 13.18 -1.81
N SER A 816 25.40 13.03 -3.13
CA SER A 816 26.00 11.96 -3.94
C SER A 816 27.52 11.89 -3.78
N SER A 817 28.21 12.98 -4.16
CA SER A 817 29.68 13.08 -4.15
C SER A 817 30.24 13.56 -2.81
N LYS A 818 29.36 13.93 -1.89
CA LYS A 818 29.68 14.57 -0.62
C LYS A 818 29.63 13.59 0.55
N LEU A 819 29.00 12.44 0.33
CA LEU A 819 28.99 11.29 1.22
C LEU A 819 30.27 10.46 1.04
N THR A 820 31.29 10.77 1.83
CA THR A 820 32.57 10.05 1.83
C THR A 820 32.54 8.89 2.82
N TYR A 821 32.94 7.70 2.39
CA TYR A 821 33.07 6.52 3.24
C TYR A 821 34.50 6.40 3.78
N ASP A 822 34.65 6.40 5.09
CA ASP A 822 35.91 6.11 5.77
C ASP A 822 36.06 4.58 5.92
N GLU A 823 37.00 3.98 5.18
CA GLU A 823 37.21 2.52 5.19
C GLU A 823 37.68 2.00 6.57
N ASP A 824 38.38 2.82 7.36
CA ASP A 824 38.98 2.40 8.63
C ASP A 824 37.96 2.44 9.77
N GLU A 825 37.08 3.45 9.78
CA GLU A 825 36.04 3.58 10.81
C GLU A 825 34.68 3.00 10.39
N GLY A 826 34.50 2.66 9.11
CA GLY A 826 33.23 2.19 8.54
C GLY A 826 32.14 3.26 8.49
N ARG A 827 32.49 4.54 8.70
CA ARG A 827 31.54 5.65 8.83
C ARG A 827 31.40 6.42 7.54
N PHE A 828 30.24 7.05 7.37
CA PHE A 828 30.07 8.07 6.35
C PHE A 828 30.21 9.47 6.95
N ARG A 829 30.90 10.33 6.20
CA ARG A 829 31.02 11.76 6.49
C ARG A 829 30.40 12.55 5.36
N ILE A 830 29.83 13.70 5.70
CA ILE A 830 29.16 14.60 4.76
C ILE A 830 29.88 15.95 4.83
N SER A 831 30.22 16.51 3.68
CA SER A 831 30.75 17.87 3.56
C SER A 831 29.65 18.89 3.20
N GLN A 832 29.93 20.20 3.35
CA GLN A 832 28.94 21.28 3.15
C GLN A 832 28.17 21.16 1.83
N ASN A 833 26.86 21.37 1.91
CA ASN A 833 25.96 21.27 0.77
C ASN A 833 25.11 22.53 0.60
N THR A 834 24.90 22.90 -0.66
CA THR A 834 24.04 24.02 -1.04
C THR A 834 22.61 23.51 -1.21
N ILE A 835 21.63 24.25 -0.69
CA ILE A 835 20.21 24.01 -0.96
C ILE A 835 19.90 24.35 -2.42
N ILE A 836 19.28 23.43 -3.13
CA ILE A 836 18.93 23.52 -4.54
C ILE A 836 17.40 23.51 -4.67
N PRO A 837 16.79 24.58 -5.24
CA PRO A 837 15.36 24.57 -5.50
C PRO A 837 14.96 23.48 -6.48
N GLY A 838 13.81 22.84 -6.24
CA GLY A 838 13.19 21.88 -7.15
C GLY A 838 12.81 22.48 -8.52
N GLY A 839 12.39 21.61 -9.44
CA GLY A 839 12.06 21.96 -10.82
C GLY A 839 13.28 22.14 -11.73
N ARG A 840 14.39 21.46 -11.42
CA ARG A 840 15.67 21.64 -12.10
C ARG A 840 16.22 20.31 -12.60
N LEU A 841 16.78 20.32 -13.81
CA LEU A 841 17.59 19.22 -14.33
C LEU A 841 19.06 19.51 -14.04
N LEU A 842 19.73 18.60 -13.35
CA LEU A 842 21.14 18.71 -12.99
C LEU A 842 21.95 17.64 -13.72
N ASN A 843 23.16 17.97 -14.15
CA ASN A 843 24.16 16.99 -14.56
C ASN A 843 25.13 16.78 -13.41
N VAL A 844 25.19 15.56 -12.87
CA VAL A 844 25.98 15.23 -11.68
C VAL A 844 27.01 14.14 -11.97
N ALA A 845 28.09 14.13 -11.21
CA ALA A 845 29.08 13.08 -11.26
C ALA A 845 28.48 11.75 -10.76
N ALA A 846 28.74 10.68 -11.49
CA ALA A 846 28.32 9.33 -11.18
C ALA A 846 29.46 8.33 -11.47
N PRO A 847 30.65 8.48 -10.87
CA PRO A 847 31.71 7.47 -10.97
C PRO A 847 31.22 6.12 -10.43
N LEU A 848 31.97 5.05 -10.71
CA LEU A 848 31.54 3.68 -10.45
C LEU A 848 31.14 3.43 -8.98
N ASP A 849 31.77 4.09 -8.01
CA ASP A 849 31.53 3.92 -6.58
C ASP A 849 30.46 4.87 -6.00
N THR A 850 29.81 5.68 -6.85
CA THR A 850 28.89 6.75 -6.44
C THR A 850 27.56 6.65 -7.21
N THR A 851 26.47 6.69 -6.47
CA THR A 851 25.10 6.78 -7.00
C THR A 851 24.58 8.19 -6.78
N PRO A 852 24.00 8.85 -7.80
CA PRO A 852 23.26 10.09 -7.60
C PRO A 852 22.18 9.95 -6.51
N LEU A 853 22.31 10.74 -5.45
CA LEU A 853 21.53 10.69 -4.23
C LEU A 853 21.31 12.12 -3.71
N PHE A 854 20.05 12.46 -3.47
CA PHE A 854 19.63 13.76 -2.96
C PHE A 854 18.73 13.56 -1.75
N ILE A 855 18.73 14.53 -0.85
CA ILE A 855 17.84 14.55 0.29
C ILE A 855 17.01 15.83 0.28
N GLN A 856 15.76 15.74 0.71
CA GLN A 856 14.92 16.89 0.94
C GLN A 856 15.55 17.79 2.04
N ALA A 857 15.60 19.10 1.78
CA ALA A 857 15.97 20.07 2.79
C ALA A 857 14.91 20.10 3.90
N GLY A 858 15.35 20.07 5.15
CA GLY A 858 14.51 19.93 6.33
C GLY A 858 14.38 18.51 6.88
N SER A 859 15.12 17.52 6.35
CA SER A 859 15.02 16.12 6.79
C SER A 859 16.01 15.76 7.90
N ILE A 860 15.62 14.81 8.76
CA ILE A 860 16.50 14.13 9.73
C ILE A 860 16.42 12.63 9.49
N LEU A 861 17.55 11.98 9.23
CA LEU A 861 17.65 10.53 9.08
C LEU A 861 18.28 9.89 10.32
N PRO A 862 17.62 8.90 10.96
CA PRO A 862 18.23 8.07 11.98
C PRO A 862 19.05 6.93 11.36
N LEU A 863 20.25 6.68 11.90
CA LEU A 863 21.18 5.65 11.45
C LEU A 863 21.76 4.83 12.61
N LEU A 864 21.97 3.55 12.37
CA LEU A 864 22.70 2.68 13.31
C LEU A 864 24.18 3.04 13.36
N ASP A 865 24.83 2.61 14.44
CA ASP A 865 26.28 2.71 14.55
C ASP A 865 27.01 1.90 13.46
N PRO A 866 28.08 2.45 12.87
CA PRO A 866 28.93 1.78 11.88
C PRO A 866 29.51 0.42 12.30
N SER A 867 29.61 0.16 13.61
CA SER A 867 30.07 -1.13 14.14
C SER A 867 29.02 -2.24 14.00
N VAL A 868 27.74 -1.93 13.72
CA VAL A 868 26.71 -2.96 13.56
C VAL A 868 26.98 -3.77 12.29
N GLN A 869 27.07 -5.09 12.47
CA GLN A 869 27.38 -6.03 11.40
C GLN A 869 26.18 -6.91 11.00
N THR A 870 25.22 -7.09 11.91
CA THR A 870 23.97 -7.82 11.62
C THR A 870 22.79 -7.19 12.37
N LEU A 871 21.60 -7.34 11.80
CA LEU A 871 20.34 -6.85 12.34
C LEU A 871 19.58 -7.90 13.18
N HIS A 872 20.02 -9.16 13.19
CA HIS A 872 19.51 -10.19 14.10
C HIS A 872 20.37 -10.28 15.36
N THR A 873 19.79 -10.80 16.44
CA THR A 873 20.51 -11.08 17.69
C THR A 873 21.71 -11.98 17.46
N SER A 874 22.86 -11.66 18.06
CA SER A 874 24.11 -12.42 17.89
C SER A 874 24.72 -12.81 19.23
N ASN A 875 25.08 -14.08 19.37
CA ASN A 875 25.75 -14.61 20.56
C ASN A 875 27.28 -14.69 20.40
N HIS A 876 27.80 -14.41 19.20
CA HIS A 876 29.23 -14.34 18.95
C HIS A 876 29.82 -13.08 19.61
N PRO A 877 30.92 -13.19 20.39
CA PRO A 877 31.46 -12.06 21.14
C PRO A 877 32.03 -10.95 20.23
N ASN A 878 32.53 -11.32 19.05
CA ASN A 878 33.11 -10.38 18.09
C ASN A 878 32.14 -9.93 16.99
N VAL A 879 30.84 -10.21 17.13
CA VAL A 879 29.81 -9.70 16.21
C VAL A 879 28.91 -8.72 16.95
N THR A 880 28.89 -7.49 16.47
CA THR A 880 28.00 -6.44 16.97
C THR A 880 26.66 -6.54 16.25
N SER A 881 25.67 -7.12 16.91
CA SER A 881 24.28 -7.06 16.48
C SER A 881 23.68 -5.68 16.77
N MET A 882 22.64 -5.29 16.04
CA MET A 882 21.91 -4.03 16.26
C MET A 882 21.51 -3.81 17.72
N GLU A 883 21.06 -4.86 18.43
CA GLU A 883 20.63 -4.76 19.84
C GLU A 883 21.77 -4.42 20.82
N LYS A 884 23.02 -4.71 20.44
CA LYS A 884 24.23 -4.41 21.23
C LYS A 884 24.67 -2.97 21.00
N SER A 885 24.25 -2.35 19.90
CA SER A 885 24.50 -0.93 19.67
C SER A 885 23.61 -0.08 20.57
N THR A 886 24.24 0.77 21.36
CA THR A 886 23.56 1.77 22.20
C THR A 886 23.56 3.15 21.55
N VAL A 887 24.12 3.28 20.34
CA VAL A 887 24.35 4.54 19.65
C VAL A 887 23.46 4.62 18.40
N LEU A 888 22.70 5.71 18.31
CA LEU A 888 21.91 6.08 17.15
C LEU A 888 22.44 7.42 16.62
N HIS A 889 22.87 7.47 15.36
CA HIS A 889 23.34 8.68 14.71
C HIS A 889 22.17 9.35 13.99
N LEU A 890 22.10 10.67 14.03
CA LEU A 890 21.14 11.46 13.25
C LEU A 890 21.90 12.30 12.25
N TRP A 891 21.66 12.08 10.97
CA TRP A 891 22.06 13.01 9.93
C TRP A 891 20.95 14.06 9.79
N VAL A 892 21.31 15.33 9.84
CA VAL A 892 20.37 16.45 9.78
C VAL A 892 20.72 17.34 8.60
N TRP A 893 19.70 17.68 7.81
CA TRP A 893 19.81 18.64 6.73
C TRP A 893 18.77 19.73 6.95
N PRO A 894 19.14 20.85 7.57
CA PRO A 894 18.21 21.95 7.79
C PRO A 894 17.68 22.54 6.49
N ASP A 895 16.46 23.09 6.54
CA ASP A 895 15.89 23.90 5.47
C ASP A 895 16.43 25.35 5.49
N ILE A 896 15.91 26.21 4.62
CA ILE A 896 16.28 27.62 4.55
C ILE A 896 15.97 28.41 5.85
N ASN A 897 15.09 27.89 6.69
CA ASN A 897 14.73 28.46 7.99
C ASN A 897 15.57 27.88 9.13
N ASN A 898 16.55 27.02 8.83
CA ASN A 898 17.33 26.22 9.77
C ASN A 898 16.46 25.27 10.62
N GLU A 899 15.38 24.77 10.05
CA GLU A 899 14.51 23.77 10.66
C GLU A 899 14.75 22.40 10.04
N ALA A 900 14.58 21.35 10.83
CA ALA A 900 14.59 19.98 10.33
C ALA A 900 13.68 19.08 11.17
N TYR A 901 13.11 18.07 10.52
CA TYR A 901 12.21 17.11 11.13
C TYR A 901 12.50 15.70 10.63
N GLY A 902 12.30 14.72 11.50
CA GLY A 902 12.29 13.32 11.13
C GLY A 902 11.56 12.51 12.18
N ASN A 903 11.22 11.28 11.85
CA ASN A 903 10.62 10.33 12.79
C ASN A 903 11.30 8.98 12.69
N ASP A 904 11.11 8.17 13.71
CA ASP A 904 11.29 6.73 13.60
C ASP A 904 9.97 5.95 13.81
N TRP A 905 10.02 4.67 13.47
CA TRP A 905 8.90 3.73 13.64
C TRP A 905 8.42 3.54 15.08
N GLN A 906 9.17 4.03 16.07
CA GLN A 906 8.80 4.00 17.50
C GLN A 906 8.05 5.27 17.91
N ASN A 907 7.64 6.09 16.94
CA ASN A 907 7.02 7.40 17.13
C ASN A 907 7.91 8.39 17.88
N ASN A 908 9.23 8.21 17.84
CA ASN A 908 10.12 9.28 18.28
C ASN A 908 10.17 10.33 17.19
N SER A 909 9.80 11.56 17.52
CA SER A 909 9.95 12.72 16.64
C SER A 909 11.23 13.47 16.94
N TYR A 910 12.02 13.69 15.90
CA TYR A 910 13.22 14.50 15.92
C TYR A 910 12.89 15.85 15.32
N LYS A 911 13.17 16.94 16.04
CA LYS A 911 12.88 18.30 15.55
C LYS A 911 14.00 19.26 15.91
N ILE A 912 14.38 20.07 14.94
CA ILE A 912 15.28 21.21 15.08
C ILE A 912 14.53 22.44 14.60
N GLN A 913 14.52 23.51 15.39
CA GLN A 913 13.88 24.79 15.06
C GLN A 913 14.80 25.98 15.35
N ASN A 914 14.54 27.09 14.68
CA ASN A 914 15.21 28.36 14.93
C ASN A 914 14.74 28.98 16.27
N ALA A 915 15.66 29.62 17.01
CA ALA A 915 15.33 30.34 18.24
C ALA A 915 15.51 31.85 18.00
N SER A 916 14.43 32.62 18.08
CA SER A 916 14.41 34.05 17.82
C SER A 916 14.88 34.92 19.01
N SER A 917 15.22 34.33 20.15
CA SER A 917 15.79 35.04 21.31
C SER A 917 16.70 34.13 22.17
N PHE A 918 17.76 34.69 22.76
CA PHE A 918 18.72 33.97 23.62
C PHE A 918 18.12 33.46 24.95
N ASN A 919 16.87 33.80 25.28
CA ASN A 919 16.21 33.41 26.53
C ASN A 919 15.16 32.30 26.37
N ASP A 920 14.91 31.81 25.16
CA ASP A 920 13.98 30.71 24.91
C ASP A 920 14.78 29.45 24.53
N ILE A 921 15.22 28.72 25.56
CA ILE A 921 15.98 27.48 25.40
C ILE A 921 15.10 26.41 24.72
N LYS A 922 15.67 25.76 23.71
CA LYS A 922 15.05 24.78 22.83
C LYS A 922 14.71 23.49 23.57
N HIS A 923 13.44 23.07 23.50
CA HIS A 923 13.02 21.74 23.93
C HIS A 923 13.25 20.71 22.81
N VAL A 924 14.17 19.76 23.04
CA VAL A 924 14.14 18.47 22.36
C VAL A 924 13.36 17.53 23.26
N ASN A 925 12.10 17.26 22.92
CA ASN A 925 11.26 16.37 23.70
C ASN A 925 11.52 14.92 23.28
N ILE A 926 12.49 14.27 23.93
CA ILE A 926 12.73 12.84 23.78
C ILE A 926 12.33 12.15 25.08
N SER A 927 11.28 11.35 25.01
CA SER A 927 10.92 10.46 26.11
C SER A 927 11.99 9.35 26.23
N ASN A 928 12.61 9.26 27.41
CA ASN A 928 13.47 8.13 27.85
C ASN A 928 14.85 7.92 27.18
N ARG A 929 15.52 8.91 26.58
CA ARG A 929 16.87 8.72 25.97
C ARG A 929 17.78 9.94 26.13
N TYR A 930 19.11 9.73 26.13
CA TYR A 930 20.11 10.80 26.19
C TYR A 930 20.45 11.34 24.79
N VAL A 931 20.72 12.64 24.70
CA VAL A 931 20.93 13.39 23.45
C VAL A 931 22.29 14.09 23.45
N TYR A 932 23.14 13.85 22.45
CA TYR A 932 24.38 14.60 22.23
C TYR A 932 24.28 15.41 20.94
N LEU A 933 24.59 16.69 21.03
CA LEU A 933 24.57 17.63 19.90
C LEU A 933 26.00 17.85 19.41
N HIS A 934 26.23 17.64 18.11
CA HIS A 934 27.50 17.92 17.44
C HIS A 934 27.31 19.10 16.48
N LEU A 935 28.15 20.12 16.64
CA LEU A 935 28.09 21.35 15.86
C LEU A 935 29.25 21.35 14.86
N MET A 936 28.93 21.08 13.59
CA MET A 936 29.81 21.39 12.48
C MET A 936 29.28 22.65 11.80
N ASN A 937 30.17 23.49 11.26
CA ASN A 937 29.74 24.67 10.50
C ASN A 937 28.70 24.27 9.44
N GLU A 938 27.50 24.84 9.59
CA GLU A 938 26.30 24.73 8.76
C GLU A 938 25.62 23.34 8.62
N LEU A 939 26.03 22.31 9.38
CA LEU A 939 25.28 21.06 9.47
C LEU A 939 25.25 20.50 10.90
N LEU A 940 24.06 20.15 11.39
CA LEU A 940 23.88 19.46 12.67
C LEU A 940 24.12 17.96 12.46
N MET A 941 24.90 17.31 13.31
CA MET A 941 24.84 15.86 13.48
C MET A 941 24.51 15.62 14.94
N VAL A 942 23.51 14.78 15.24
CA VAL A 942 23.07 14.53 16.62
C VAL A 942 23.26 13.05 16.88
N THR A 943 24.05 12.69 17.88
CA THR A 943 24.27 11.29 18.26
C THR A 943 23.50 11.03 19.55
N LEU A 944 22.64 10.01 19.58
CA LEU A 944 21.82 9.63 20.72
C LEU A 944 22.43 8.36 21.37
N THR A 945 22.61 8.36 22.69
CA THR A 945 23.04 7.16 23.43
C THR A 945 21.91 6.66 24.32
N LEU A 946 21.59 5.37 24.22
CA LEU A 946 20.43 4.76 24.87
C LEU A 946 20.73 4.41 26.33
N GLY A 947 20.03 5.06 27.27
CA GLY A 947 20.04 4.75 28.69
C GLY A 947 18.82 5.35 29.39
N MET A 948 18.23 4.63 30.35
CA MET A 948 17.02 5.06 31.04
C MET A 948 17.31 6.23 32.00
N LYS A 949 17.02 7.47 31.58
CA LYS A 949 16.53 8.60 32.42
C LYS A 949 16.37 9.87 31.57
N ARG A 950 15.38 10.69 31.95
CA ARG A 950 15.07 12.01 31.38
C ARG A 950 16.24 12.98 31.59
N LEU A 951 16.63 13.74 30.57
CA LEU A 951 17.63 14.80 30.68
C LEU A 951 17.15 16.09 30.01
N GLU A 952 17.41 17.22 30.67
CA GLU A 952 17.19 18.59 30.17
C GLU A 952 18.56 19.20 29.83
N LEU A 953 18.69 19.84 28.68
CA LEU A 953 19.95 20.44 28.18
C LEU A 953 19.94 21.95 28.43
N GLU A 954 20.93 22.47 29.16
CA GLU A 954 21.18 23.91 29.33
C GLU A 954 22.37 24.38 28.46
N SER A 955 22.07 24.94 27.28
CA SER A 955 22.90 25.81 26.43
C SER A 955 24.28 25.33 25.90
N MET A 956 24.61 25.69 24.65
CA MET A 956 25.97 25.66 24.09
C MET A 956 26.17 26.82 23.11
N VAL A 957 27.33 27.51 23.19
CA VAL A 957 27.69 28.70 22.38
C VAL A 957 28.69 28.29 21.29
N ILE A 958 28.50 28.79 20.05
CA ILE A 958 29.40 28.57 18.90
C ILE A 958 30.19 29.85 18.63
N SER A 959 31.51 29.74 18.41
CA SER A 959 32.32 30.83 17.85
C SER A 959 32.86 30.46 16.47
N ASN A 960 32.61 31.31 15.48
CA ASN A 960 33.19 31.22 14.14
C ASN A 960 34.71 31.47 14.18
N ASN A 961 35.51 30.49 13.76
CA ASN A 961 36.65 30.67 12.84
C ASN A 961 37.39 29.35 12.57
N TYR A 962 37.41 28.98 11.28
CA TYR A 962 38.38 28.16 10.53
C TYR A 962 39.08 26.93 11.14
N ASN A 963 39.01 25.86 10.32
CA ASN A 963 39.71 24.56 10.33
C ASN A 963 39.12 23.45 11.20
N GLU A 964 38.97 22.28 10.57
CA GLU A 964 38.38 21.03 11.08
C GLU A 964 38.81 20.71 12.50
N ILE A 965 37.81 20.53 13.38
CA ILE A 965 37.99 19.89 14.67
C ILE A 965 36.94 18.78 14.75
N VAL A 966 37.42 17.54 14.78
CA VAL A 966 36.61 16.35 15.07
C VAL A 966 36.60 16.17 16.58
N TYR A 967 35.42 16.18 17.19
CA TYR A 967 35.25 15.75 18.59
C TYR A 967 34.71 14.32 18.60
N GLN A 968 35.24 13.47 19.47
CA GLN A 968 34.67 12.15 19.75
C GLN A 968 34.44 12.09 21.25
N ILE A 969 33.19 12.05 21.69
CA ILE A 969 32.85 11.87 23.09
C ILE A 969 32.49 10.40 23.29
N VAL A 970 33.39 9.64 23.91
CA VAL A 970 33.14 8.26 24.34
C VAL A 970 32.79 8.30 25.82
N ILE A 971 31.57 7.87 26.17
CA ILE A 971 31.18 7.70 27.58
C ILE A 971 31.19 6.21 27.90
N ASN A 972 32.17 5.82 28.71
CA ASN A 972 32.18 4.54 29.40
C ASN A 972 31.43 4.73 30.73
N PRO A 973 30.49 3.86 31.12
CA PRO A 973 29.92 3.94 32.46
C PRO A 973 30.92 3.35 33.49
N PRO A 974 31.10 3.93 34.70
CA PRO A 974 30.75 5.28 35.15
C PRO A 974 31.99 6.15 35.53
N ASP A 975 31.79 7.47 35.50
CA ASP A 975 32.58 8.51 36.19
C ASP A 975 33.81 9.17 35.53
N THR A 976 33.96 9.18 34.19
CA THR A 976 34.92 10.14 33.59
C THR A 976 34.49 10.64 32.21
N LEU A 977 34.41 11.96 32.07
CA LEU A 977 34.21 12.66 30.80
C LEU A 977 35.61 12.95 30.22
N VAL A 978 35.95 12.36 29.08
CA VAL A 978 37.21 12.65 28.37
C VAL A 978 36.85 13.30 27.03
N MET A 979 37.19 14.59 26.88
CA MET A 979 37.18 15.25 25.58
C MET A 979 38.55 15.04 24.93
N VAL A 980 38.57 14.45 23.73
CA VAL A 980 39.79 14.34 22.93
C VAL A 980 39.64 15.23 21.71
N GLN A 981 40.53 16.20 21.57
CA GLN A 981 40.58 17.08 20.41
C GLN A 981 41.48 16.43 19.36
N TYR A 982 41.01 16.29 18.12
CA TYR A 982 41.83 15.80 17.02
C TYR A 982 42.20 16.92 16.05
N LYS A 983 43.47 16.94 15.64
CA LYS A 983 43.95 17.79 14.54
C LYS A 983 44.79 16.93 13.59
N ASN A 984 44.38 16.85 12.33
CA ASN A 984 45.05 16.04 11.30
C ASN A 984 45.32 14.59 11.73
N GLY A 985 44.33 13.94 12.36
CA GLY A 985 44.44 12.53 12.80
C GLY A 985 45.33 12.29 14.04
N THR A 986 45.84 13.34 14.70
CA THR A 986 46.64 13.21 15.92
C THR A 986 45.89 13.80 17.13
N ALA A 987 45.84 13.07 18.25
CA ALA A 987 45.18 13.53 19.48
C ALA A 987 45.97 14.66 20.15
N LEU A 988 45.30 15.79 20.41
CA LEU A 988 45.79 16.90 21.22
C LEU A 988 45.23 16.73 22.64
N GLU A 989 46.12 16.51 23.61
CA GLU A 989 45.95 16.30 25.07
C GLU A 989 44.54 16.03 25.65
N ALA A 990 44.44 14.93 26.40
CA ALA A 990 43.25 14.56 27.17
C ALA A 990 43.11 15.41 28.45
N VAL A 991 41.99 16.14 28.60
CA VAL A 991 41.64 16.85 29.84
C VAL A 991 40.78 15.92 30.71
N SER A 992 41.23 15.64 31.93
CA SER A 992 40.76 14.48 32.72
C SER A 992 40.13 14.78 34.08
N SER A 993 39.87 16.02 34.51
CA SER A 993 39.13 16.24 35.77
C SER A 993 38.43 17.60 35.97
N TRP A 994 37.35 17.59 36.77
CA TRP A 994 36.61 18.79 37.24
C TRP A 994 37.48 19.79 38.05
N GLN A 995 38.63 19.36 38.59
CA GLN A 995 39.48 20.21 39.44
C GLN A 995 40.31 21.22 38.63
N ASP A 996 40.46 21.02 37.32
CA ASP A 996 41.29 21.88 36.48
C ASP A 996 40.54 23.14 36.00
N ILE A 997 39.20 23.10 35.98
CA ILE A 997 38.33 24.25 35.62
C ILE A 997 38.43 25.37 36.67
N ALA A 998 38.61 25.00 37.95
CA ALA A 998 38.71 25.94 39.08
C ALA A 998 39.98 26.81 39.06
N LYS A 999 40.95 26.53 38.19
CA LYS A 999 42.17 27.35 38.03
C LYS A 999 42.07 28.38 36.90
N SER A 1000 40.99 28.36 36.11
CA SER A 1000 40.79 29.35 35.04
C SER A 1000 40.25 30.67 35.63
N LYS A 1001 41.11 31.68 35.67
CA LYS A 1001 40.79 33.03 36.18
C LYS A 1001 39.98 33.83 35.15
N SER A 1002 38.74 33.46 34.84
CA SER A 1002 37.88 34.33 34.00
C SER A 1002 36.42 33.89 33.89
N VAL A 1003 35.72 33.50 34.96
CA VAL A 1003 34.24 33.45 34.91
C VAL A 1003 33.65 33.73 36.30
N ASN A 1004 32.75 34.72 36.40
CA ASN A 1004 31.89 34.92 37.56
C ASN A 1004 30.74 33.91 37.49
N THR A 1005 30.64 32.98 38.45
CA THR A 1005 29.55 31.99 38.48
C THR A 1005 29.02 31.78 39.90
N TYR A 1006 27.69 31.77 40.04
CA TYR A 1006 26.96 31.48 41.28
C TYR A 1006 26.77 29.96 41.45
N PHE A 1007 26.74 29.47 42.69
CA PHE A 1007 26.63 28.04 43.01
C PHE A 1007 25.29 27.68 43.66
N PHE A 1008 24.72 26.53 43.29
CA PHE A 1008 23.65 25.84 44.03
C PHE A 1008 24.15 24.44 44.43
N GLU A 1009 24.01 24.07 45.71
CA GLU A 1009 24.32 22.73 46.21
C GLU A 1009 23.03 22.04 46.68
N LYS A 1010 22.75 20.86 46.11
CA LYS A 1010 21.44 20.19 46.17
C LYS A 1010 21.20 19.32 47.42
N SER A 1011 22.05 19.41 48.45
CA SER A 1011 22.12 18.37 49.50
C SER A 1011 21.62 18.75 50.90
N LYS A 1012 21.21 20.01 51.18
CA LYS A 1012 20.65 20.37 52.49
C LYS A 1012 19.52 21.40 52.38
N SER A 1013 18.36 21.08 52.96
CA SER A 1013 17.17 21.93 53.05
C SER A 1013 17.37 23.14 53.96
N ILE A 1014 18.21 24.10 53.55
CA ILE A 1014 18.33 25.42 54.20
C ILE A 1014 18.44 26.48 53.10
N LEU A 1015 17.57 27.48 53.16
CA LEU A 1015 17.61 28.65 52.29
C LEU A 1015 18.35 29.79 53.02
N TRP A 1016 19.45 30.28 52.45
CA TRP A 1016 20.05 31.56 52.87
C TRP A 1016 19.71 32.63 51.84
N LEU A 1017 19.21 33.78 52.31
CA LEU A 1017 18.88 34.95 51.50
C LEU A 1017 19.72 36.14 51.97
N ALA A 1018 20.51 36.70 51.07
CA ALA A 1018 21.11 38.02 51.21
C ALA A 1018 20.48 38.94 50.16
N ILE A 1019 19.82 40.01 50.59
CA ILE A 1019 19.12 40.96 49.71
C ILE A 1019 19.78 42.33 49.84
N PRO A 1020 20.30 42.92 48.76
CA PRO A 1020 20.50 44.36 48.65
C PRO A 1020 19.34 45.00 47.88
N ASN A 1021 18.61 45.88 48.57
CA ASN A 1021 17.66 46.91 48.13
C ASN A 1021 16.77 46.65 46.88
N GLY A 1022 15.53 46.22 47.14
CA GLY A 1022 14.41 46.25 46.20
C GLY A 1022 13.30 45.29 46.68
N ALA A 1023 12.03 45.71 46.63
CA ALA A 1023 10.90 44.90 47.11
C ALA A 1023 10.49 43.84 46.08
N PHE A 1024 10.31 42.59 46.53
CA PHE A 1024 9.77 41.49 45.71
C PHE A 1024 8.89 40.57 46.55
N SER A 1025 7.86 39.99 45.91
CA SER A 1025 6.99 38.96 46.49
C SER A 1025 7.34 37.59 45.91
N LEU A 1026 7.47 36.58 46.78
CA LEU A 1026 7.76 35.19 46.41
C LEU A 1026 6.49 34.34 46.57
N TYR A 1027 6.09 33.63 45.53
CA TYR A 1027 5.05 32.59 45.61
C TYR A 1027 5.69 31.23 45.41
N ILE A 1028 5.47 30.32 46.36
CA ILE A 1028 5.91 28.92 46.30
C ILE A 1028 4.64 28.07 46.15
N TYR A 1029 4.55 27.30 45.06
CA TYR A 1029 3.56 26.24 44.93
C TYR A 1029 4.28 24.88 45.05
N LEU A 1030 3.71 23.99 45.86
CA LEU A 1030 4.14 22.60 46.04
C LEU A 1030 3.68 21.71 44.89
#